data_AF-A0A8H4KP26-F1
#
_entry.id   AF-A0A8H4KP26-F1
#
_cell.length_a   1.000
_cell.length_b   1.000
_cell.length_c   1.000
_cell.angle_alpha   90.00
_cell.angle_beta   90.00
_cell.angle_gamma   90.00
#
_symmetry.space_group_name_H-M   'P 1'
#
loop_
_entity.id
_entity.type
_entity.pdbx_description
1 polymer ?
#
loop_
_entity_poly.entity_id
_entity_poly.type
_entity_poly.pdbx_seq_one_letter_code
_entity_poly.pdbx_strand_id
1 'polypeptide(L)'
;MADSHSETIRYFSLHCADNSTFYICEGSDNEFIGCCTHNPCSDGSGLCLDGGLRAASFAADKSDVLKKQSCDDTRGSKVWWTCADTNPPFMGCCDISPCADGCSQSNLLPAVLSKNKENRQAFLDPEAYASSKSASAATSTASPSSSEHSTGLSTGAIVGIAVGSAAVGIILISFLTCMIWKCRRKRKEPPDMVQSGESHRASETGQSPMTYGGQCFPSTSTVTPYYLSRLSMDHNKPSPPLPTSHQRYNSYNMDSTVDQSYEQSSSPVYMTTVHEMDGVDRTPQELSTDPLEEYYEGQEQSPVRVSKVPEKFTLEVDQKLLDFAKERARTYRSTRGLSSQWSLEGPSEDSMSMLANYWAQHYDWSAVQAKINDDFDHYAITIGGNGDYKPDIPLHFIHVRSSNEKAIPLLLLHGWPSSHLLWSNIMEPLSDAFHLVAPDLPGFGFSPAPTESGLDPKVMANAFDTMMKNLGYDRYGVVSTDLGLVVALYMAEVVGNSIIGHFTDFLLLNPTPEDQERMRKGETTEEENKYIKAMNAWNTLHFAYAPIHATKPLLLSHSFADSPVGHAGWVWDLLHTASDGYSYPFDYIITTSLMLWIQEPYAGLRAYTESLKPGMFDSVKRTEIPTGVIQFGNIGGPFPALKKYILAPESWTERLVNTVYFRRHEFGGHFPTVSQPELWMQHLLFFDYAIPTSAMDKKKQRIVITGGGLGGLAAACRLARDGHQVDLYERSKSLSTASGAIFVRSNGVRCFYCWQMREVFEAVTAPIKEHETRNGVTNELLHRLNPQIYSSFPEWSTDRQALQTVLYDEACKAGARVHFGNEIVTVREDDNSAYATCKDGTEITADLILAADGISSRLRSQILAHVDPARLTVIRAPSTHYPTELSTDMMVNNDKTKSICEQPESENGIMWAGHGGYAIGKYNHHRSLFNIMFSIQHGPADSESSEEKLFDATNDTQVVRDFFASFNPTVAAMADMIEHCSRWRLARLEPLDTWSSPKHRLVLLGDSAHAMLPNLAEGFSSIVEDIDALSILLLESKQDMAGTIDLWERIRIPRVTRLQNGSTWNYQLYNSGKPPGSELTEQQRNLPMGDGNGSAPFNTPPFDKWMFDYDTAKEVKLALRALSI
;
A
#
# COMPACT_ATOMS: atom_id res chain seq x y z
N MET A 1 -17.37 23.30 23.62
CA MET A 1 -16.16 23.75 24.37
C MET A 1 -15.24 22.58 24.68
N ALA A 2 -15.75 21.41 25.09
CA ALA A 2 -14.88 20.24 25.22
C ALA A 2 -14.34 19.76 23.85
N ASP A 3 -15.17 19.86 22.82
CA ASP A 3 -14.98 19.30 21.49
C ASP A 3 -13.77 19.92 20.77
N SER A 4 -13.72 21.26 20.70
CA SER A 4 -12.64 22.00 20.02
C SER A 4 -11.25 21.82 20.65
N HIS A 5 -11.17 21.43 21.93
CA HIS A 5 -9.89 21.08 22.54
C HIS A 5 -9.36 19.76 21.97
N SER A 6 -10.24 18.77 21.74
CA SER A 6 -9.88 17.51 21.10
C SER A 6 -9.52 17.70 19.62
N GLU A 7 -10.24 18.58 18.91
CA GLU A 7 -9.98 18.92 17.51
C GLU A 7 -8.62 19.61 17.34
N THR A 8 -8.30 20.62 18.16
CA THR A 8 -7.00 21.30 18.12
C THR A 8 -5.83 20.39 18.51
N ILE A 9 -6.01 19.49 19.49
CA ILE A 9 -4.99 18.49 19.83
C ILE A 9 -4.78 17.52 18.65
N ARG A 10 -5.86 17.06 18.00
CA ARG A 10 -5.79 16.14 16.85
C ARG A 10 -5.18 16.79 15.61
N TYR A 11 -5.61 17.99 15.25
CA TYR A 11 -5.24 18.69 14.02
C TYR A 11 -3.74 19.06 13.98
N PHE A 12 -3.19 19.56 15.09
CA PHE A 12 -1.76 19.87 15.21
C PHE A 12 -0.92 18.71 15.77
N SER A 13 -1.55 17.59 16.12
CA SER A 13 -0.93 16.46 16.85
C SER A 13 -0.16 16.94 18.09
N LEU A 14 -0.88 17.59 19.00
CA LEU A 14 -0.27 18.23 20.17
C LEU A 14 0.14 17.20 21.23
N HIS A 15 1.38 17.30 21.69
CA HIS A 15 1.92 16.47 22.75
C HIS A 15 2.42 17.33 23.91
N CYS A 16 2.31 16.80 25.13
CA CYS A 16 2.67 17.47 26.37
C CYS A 16 3.58 16.59 27.22
N ALA A 17 4.60 17.18 27.85
CA ALA A 17 5.53 16.46 28.72
C ALA A 17 4.90 16.07 30.08
N ASP A 18 5.51 15.10 30.78
CA ASP A 18 5.22 14.72 32.17
C ASP A 18 3.73 14.51 32.53
N ASN A 19 2.99 13.75 31.70
CA ASN A 19 1.56 13.47 31.87
C ASN A 19 0.66 14.72 31.99
N SER A 20 1.14 15.89 31.56
CA SER A 20 0.34 17.11 31.50
C SER A 20 -0.61 17.10 30.28
N THR A 21 -1.68 17.89 30.35
CA THR A 21 -2.70 17.99 29.27
C THR A 21 -2.61 19.36 28.61
N PHE A 22 -2.89 19.43 27.30
CA PHE A 22 -2.99 20.71 26.59
C PHE A 22 -4.34 21.37 26.88
N TYR A 23 -4.32 22.59 27.40
CA TYR A 23 -5.53 23.36 27.70
C TYR A 23 -5.59 24.64 26.88
N ILE A 24 -6.82 25.06 26.61
CA ILE A 24 -7.16 26.36 26.04
C ILE A 24 -8.29 26.90 26.92
N CYS A 25 -8.12 28.07 27.51
CA CYS A 25 -9.15 28.67 28.36
C CYS A 25 -9.74 29.90 27.67
N GLU A 26 -10.98 29.82 27.23
CA GLU A 26 -11.72 30.97 26.71
C GLU A 26 -12.52 31.65 27.84
N GLY A 27 -12.50 32.98 27.92
CA GLY A 27 -13.33 33.75 28.85
C GLY A 27 -12.90 33.77 30.33
N SER A 28 -11.90 33.00 30.73
CA SER A 28 -11.17 33.16 32.01
C SER A 28 -10.26 34.39 32.00
N ASP A 29 -10.00 35.05 33.13
CA ASP A 29 -9.28 36.34 33.21
C ASP A 29 -7.94 36.41 32.45
N ASN A 30 -7.21 35.29 32.35
CA ASN A 30 -5.88 35.22 31.74
C ASN A 30 -5.80 34.36 30.46
N GLU A 31 -6.92 33.79 30.01
CA GLU A 31 -7.09 33.02 28.76
C GLU A 31 -5.90 32.11 28.34
N PHE A 32 -5.41 31.24 29.24
CA PHE A 32 -4.24 30.37 29.01
C PHE A 32 -4.34 29.47 27.77
N ILE A 33 -3.19 29.22 27.14
CA ILE A 33 -3.01 28.18 26.10
C ILE A 33 -1.65 27.47 26.25
N GLY A 34 -1.65 26.17 26.49
CA GLY A 34 -0.42 25.39 26.68
C GLY A 34 -0.62 24.09 27.45
N CYS A 35 0.49 23.40 27.76
CA CYS A 35 0.47 22.18 28.59
C CYS A 35 0.49 22.52 30.08
N CYS A 36 -0.45 21.93 30.85
CA CYS A 36 -0.54 22.10 32.30
C CYS A 36 -0.85 20.77 33.01
N THR A 37 -0.28 20.56 34.19
CA THR A 37 -0.48 19.37 35.05
C THR A 37 -1.80 19.37 35.84
N HIS A 38 -2.52 20.50 35.83
CA HIS A 38 -3.87 20.67 36.35
C HIS A 38 -4.71 21.40 35.29
N ASN A 39 -6.02 21.56 35.49
CA ASN A 39 -6.90 22.24 34.53
C ASN A 39 -7.08 23.74 34.90
N PRO A 40 -6.31 24.67 34.32
CA PRO A 40 -6.39 26.11 34.64
C PRO A 40 -7.68 26.79 34.16
N CYS A 41 -8.54 26.09 33.42
CA CYS A 41 -9.84 26.60 32.99
C CYS A 41 -10.95 26.24 34.00
N SER A 42 -10.69 25.33 34.95
CA SER A 42 -11.71 24.79 35.87
C SER A 42 -12.01 25.64 37.11
N ASP A 43 -11.07 26.51 37.52
CA ASP A 43 -11.23 27.44 38.65
C ASP A 43 -11.56 28.89 38.22
N GLY A 44 -11.64 29.13 36.91
CA GLY A 44 -11.88 30.45 36.31
C GLY A 44 -10.64 31.37 36.24
N SER A 45 -9.50 30.99 36.83
CA SER A 45 -8.29 31.83 36.86
C SER A 45 -7.67 32.01 35.47
N GLY A 46 -7.72 30.96 34.64
CA GLY A 46 -7.00 30.92 33.38
C GLY A 46 -5.48 30.93 33.57
N LEU A 47 -4.96 30.45 34.71
CA LEU A 47 -3.53 30.48 35.03
C LEU A 47 -2.98 29.09 35.34
N CYS A 48 -2.06 28.62 34.51
CA CYS A 48 -1.20 27.51 34.89
C CYS A 48 -0.03 28.04 35.74
N LEU A 49 -0.03 27.74 37.05
CA LEU A 49 1.04 28.16 37.97
C LEU A 49 2.41 27.59 37.53
N ASP A 50 3.50 28.34 37.68
CA ASP A 50 4.83 28.04 37.10
C ASP A 50 5.36 26.61 37.34
N GLY A 51 5.05 25.98 38.48
CA GLY A 51 5.46 24.59 38.77
C GLY A 51 4.68 23.53 37.99
N GLY A 52 3.47 23.87 37.52
CA GLY A 52 2.57 22.99 36.79
C GLY A 52 2.63 23.12 35.26
N LEU A 53 3.25 24.18 34.74
CA LEU A 53 3.47 24.42 33.31
C LEU A 53 4.40 23.36 32.71
N ARG A 54 4.21 22.99 31.44
CA ARG A 54 5.09 22.07 30.70
C ARG A 54 5.30 22.51 29.25
N ALA A 55 6.35 21.95 28.62
CA ALA A 55 6.63 22.16 27.20
C ALA A 55 5.54 21.51 26.33
N ALA A 56 5.12 22.23 25.28
CA ALA A 56 4.21 21.72 24.27
C ALA A 56 4.95 21.39 22.97
N SER A 57 4.50 20.32 22.32
CA SER A 57 5.01 19.84 21.03
C SER A 57 3.86 19.63 20.05
N PHE A 58 4.20 19.45 18.77
CA PHE A 58 3.28 19.40 17.63
C PHE A 58 3.92 18.58 16.49
N ALA A 59 3.13 18.11 15.52
CA ALA A 59 3.69 17.44 14.33
C ALA A 59 4.41 18.44 13.41
N ALA A 60 5.67 18.14 13.05
CA ALA A 60 6.56 19.10 12.39
C ALA A 60 6.03 19.65 11.05
N ASP A 61 5.21 18.89 10.31
CA ASP A 61 4.56 19.34 9.07
C ASP A 61 3.50 20.43 9.28
N LYS A 62 3.12 20.71 10.53
CA LYS A 62 2.15 21.75 10.91
C LYS A 62 2.81 23.09 11.28
N SER A 63 4.13 23.23 11.15
CA SER A 63 4.90 24.44 11.49
C SER A 63 4.28 25.72 10.89
N ASP A 64 3.88 25.65 9.64
CA ASP A 64 3.51 26.81 8.83
C ASP A 64 2.05 27.24 9.07
N VAL A 65 1.22 26.33 9.58
CA VAL A 65 -0.18 26.59 9.94
C VAL A 65 -0.34 27.05 11.39
N LEU A 66 0.55 26.66 12.31
CA LEU A 66 0.58 27.22 13.67
C LEU A 66 0.70 28.75 13.66
N LYS A 67 0.04 29.42 14.60
CA LYS A 67 0.02 30.89 14.71
C LYS A 67 0.45 31.33 16.10
N LYS A 68 1.28 32.38 16.16
CA LYS A 68 1.85 32.87 17.43
C LYS A 68 0.78 33.34 18.41
N GLN A 69 0.81 32.81 19.62
CA GLN A 69 -0.01 33.31 20.72
C GLN A 69 0.73 34.44 21.45
N SER A 70 0.30 34.79 22.67
CA SER A 70 0.95 35.81 23.49
C SER A 70 1.60 35.17 24.71
N CYS A 71 2.64 35.81 25.25
CA CYS A 71 3.31 35.41 26.49
C CYS A 71 2.90 36.37 27.60
N ASP A 72 2.86 35.90 28.85
CA ASP A 72 2.62 36.78 29.99
C ASP A 72 3.77 37.80 30.20
N ASP A 73 3.42 39.02 30.61
CA ASP A 73 4.32 40.19 30.62
C ASP A 73 5.17 40.28 31.90
N THR A 74 4.99 39.37 32.86
CA THR A 74 5.60 39.46 34.20
C THR A 74 7.11 39.24 34.23
N ARG A 75 7.68 38.49 33.26
CA ARG A 75 9.13 38.17 33.18
C ARG A 75 9.88 38.87 32.03
N GLY A 76 9.19 39.57 31.14
CA GLY A 76 9.78 40.49 30.16
C GLY A 76 10.21 39.92 28.80
N SER A 77 10.39 38.61 28.63
CA SER A 77 10.50 38.00 27.30
C SER A 77 9.12 37.85 26.66
N LYS A 78 9.01 38.23 25.38
CA LYS A 78 7.73 38.34 24.64
C LYS A 78 7.69 37.45 23.39
N VAL A 79 8.53 36.43 23.33
CA VAL A 79 8.69 35.58 22.15
C VAL A 79 7.95 34.25 22.34
N TRP A 80 6.86 34.10 21.61
CA TRP A 80 6.30 32.79 21.28
C TRP A 80 7.21 32.13 20.23
N TRP A 81 7.66 30.91 20.51
CA TRP A 81 8.51 30.11 19.64
C TRP A 81 7.72 29.01 18.95
N THR A 82 8.20 28.60 17.78
CA THR A 82 7.70 27.43 17.05
C THR A 82 8.90 26.86 16.29
N CYS A 83 9.41 25.74 16.77
CA CYS A 83 10.64 25.10 16.32
C CYS A 83 10.31 23.70 15.77
N ALA A 84 10.36 23.53 14.45
CA ALA A 84 10.08 22.25 13.80
C ALA A 84 11.28 21.27 13.89
N ASP A 85 12.50 21.81 13.89
CA ASP A 85 13.75 21.03 13.80
C ASP A 85 14.25 20.42 15.12
N THR A 86 13.59 20.71 16.25
CA THR A 86 13.93 20.10 17.54
C THR A 86 13.27 18.73 17.70
N ASN A 87 13.85 17.87 18.54
CA ASN A 87 13.27 16.56 18.85
C ASN A 87 12.99 16.43 20.36
N PRO A 88 11.73 16.53 20.81
CA PRO A 88 10.52 16.78 20.01
C PRO A 88 10.42 18.25 19.53
N PRO A 89 9.58 18.56 18.52
CA PRO A 89 9.31 19.95 18.09
C PRO A 89 8.79 20.80 19.25
N PHE A 90 9.13 22.08 19.32
CA PHE A 90 8.71 22.95 20.43
C PHE A 90 7.76 24.06 19.98
N MET A 91 6.64 24.23 20.70
CA MET A 91 5.83 25.45 20.64
C MET A 91 5.51 25.99 22.03
N GLY A 92 5.41 27.32 22.16
CA GLY A 92 5.11 27.98 23.43
C GLY A 92 5.99 29.19 23.69
N CYS A 93 5.87 29.76 24.90
CA CYS A 93 6.70 30.88 25.34
C CYS A 93 7.91 30.40 26.14
N CYS A 94 9.09 30.88 25.76
CA CYS A 94 10.37 30.52 26.39
C CYS A 94 11.27 31.75 26.49
N ASP A 95 11.94 31.90 27.63
CA ASP A 95 12.80 33.04 27.96
C ASP A 95 14.11 33.07 27.14
N ILE A 96 14.52 31.90 26.63
CA ILE A 96 15.62 31.71 25.68
C ILE A 96 15.10 31.07 24.38
N SER A 97 15.92 31.07 23.32
CA SER A 97 15.59 30.33 22.08
C SER A 97 15.60 28.82 22.36
N PRO A 98 14.47 28.11 22.16
CA PRO A 98 14.40 26.67 22.37
C PRO A 98 14.74 25.88 21.11
N CYS A 99 14.92 26.52 19.95
CA CYS A 99 15.11 25.85 18.65
C CYS A 99 16.50 25.17 18.46
N ALA A 100 17.22 24.92 19.54
CA ALA A 100 18.46 24.13 19.55
C ALA A 100 18.32 22.90 20.45
N ASP A 101 18.06 23.12 21.75
CA ASP A 101 18.06 22.09 22.79
C ASP A 101 16.70 21.96 23.53
N GLY A 102 15.64 22.59 23.03
CA GLY A 102 14.33 22.69 23.69
C GLY A 102 14.24 23.81 24.74
N CYS A 103 13.10 23.93 25.41
CA CYS A 103 12.91 24.88 26.54
C CYS A 103 12.98 24.14 27.88
N SER A 104 13.86 24.57 28.78
CA SER A 104 13.94 24.01 30.13
C SER A 104 12.81 24.53 31.04
N GLN A 105 12.45 23.74 32.07
CA GLN A 105 11.37 24.08 33.01
C GLN A 105 11.54 25.45 33.69
N SER A 106 12.77 25.90 33.95
CA SER A 106 13.06 27.23 34.51
C SER A 106 12.76 28.38 33.55
N ASN A 107 12.82 28.11 32.25
CA ASN A 107 12.77 29.11 31.18
C ASN A 107 11.43 29.12 30.45
N LEU A 108 10.54 28.16 30.74
CA LEU A 108 9.14 28.17 30.30
C LEU A 108 8.40 29.36 30.93
N LEU A 109 7.57 29.99 30.10
CA LEU A 109 6.72 31.13 30.44
C LEU A 109 5.25 30.78 30.15
N PRO A 110 4.28 31.20 30.97
CA PRO A 110 2.87 31.06 30.65
C PRO A 110 2.53 31.73 29.31
N ALA A 111 1.75 31.04 28.49
CA ALA A 111 1.22 31.56 27.24
C ALA A 111 -0.29 31.72 27.32
N VAL A 112 -0.80 32.75 26.64
CA VAL A 112 -2.19 33.20 26.67
C VAL A 112 -2.69 33.42 25.24
N LEU A 113 -3.96 33.14 24.99
CA LEU A 113 -4.57 33.23 23.67
C LEU A 113 -4.38 34.62 23.05
N SER A 114 -4.00 34.64 21.77
CA SER A 114 -3.70 35.89 21.07
C SER A 114 -4.89 36.84 21.04
N LYS A 115 -4.67 38.11 21.37
CA LYS A 115 -5.66 39.18 21.15
C LYS A 115 -5.87 39.50 19.66
N ASN A 116 -5.03 38.95 18.78
CA ASN A 116 -5.34 38.90 17.35
C ASN A 116 -6.32 37.76 17.08
N LYS A 117 -7.57 38.12 16.71
CA LYS A 117 -8.65 37.17 16.39
C LYS A 117 -8.22 36.09 15.39
N GLU A 118 -7.39 36.43 14.41
CA GLU A 118 -6.92 35.49 13.40
C GLU A 118 -5.99 34.42 13.98
N ASN A 119 -5.05 34.80 14.85
CA ASN A 119 -4.16 33.87 15.53
C ASN A 119 -4.88 33.05 16.62
N ARG A 120 -5.91 33.62 17.24
CA ARG A 120 -6.78 32.95 18.22
C ARG A 120 -7.63 31.86 17.55
N GLN A 121 -8.31 32.19 16.44
CA GLN A 121 -9.21 31.25 15.78
C GLN A 121 -8.48 29.98 15.34
N ALA A 122 -7.22 30.10 14.92
CA ALA A 122 -6.35 28.98 14.55
C ALA A 122 -6.19 27.87 15.62
N PHE A 123 -6.53 28.13 16.88
CA PHE A 123 -6.51 27.13 17.97
C PHE A 123 -7.88 26.91 18.63
N LEU A 124 -8.88 27.76 18.35
CA LEU A 124 -10.26 27.55 18.81
C LEU A 124 -11.11 26.73 17.81
N ASP A 125 -10.76 26.79 16.53
CA ASP A 125 -11.40 26.07 15.42
C ASP A 125 -10.40 26.00 14.25
N PRO A 126 -9.47 25.03 14.25
CA PRO A 126 -8.38 24.98 13.28
C PRO A 126 -8.87 24.65 11.86
N GLU A 127 -9.92 23.83 11.74
CA GLU A 127 -10.43 23.35 10.45
C GLU A 127 -11.24 24.41 9.71
N ALA A 128 -12.16 25.13 10.40
CA ALA A 128 -12.83 26.27 9.78
C ALA A 128 -11.87 27.45 9.60
N TYR A 129 -10.88 27.63 10.48
CA TYR A 129 -9.82 28.63 10.27
C TYR A 129 -9.04 28.37 8.98
N ALA A 130 -8.52 27.15 8.79
CA ALA A 130 -7.83 26.76 7.57
C ALA A 130 -8.70 26.98 6.32
N SER A 131 -9.96 26.52 6.37
CA SER A 131 -10.95 26.70 5.30
C SER A 131 -11.22 28.18 4.98
N SER A 132 -11.31 29.03 6.01
CA SER A 132 -11.53 30.48 5.85
C SER A 132 -10.32 31.21 5.26
N LYS A 133 -9.09 30.75 5.56
CA LYS A 133 -7.86 31.30 4.99
C LYS A 133 -7.78 31.06 3.48
N SER A 134 -8.10 29.85 3.02
CA SER A 134 -8.19 29.55 1.58
C SER A 134 -9.21 30.41 0.83
N ALA A 135 -10.31 30.81 1.47
CA ALA A 135 -11.30 31.72 0.86
C ALA A 135 -10.84 33.20 0.86
N SER A 136 -10.19 33.66 1.92
CA SER A 136 -9.84 35.08 2.11
C SER A 136 -8.58 35.56 1.38
N ALA A 137 -7.64 34.66 1.06
CA ALA A 137 -6.39 35.02 0.36
C ALA A 137 -6.61 35.54 -1.08
N ALA A 138 -7.80 35.34 -1.66
CA ALA A 138 -8.16 35.78 -3.00
C ALA A 138 -8.36 37.31 -3.14
N THR A 139 -8.48 38.08 -2.05
CA THR A 139 -8.90 39.49 -2.11
C THR A 139 -8.17 40.45 -1.15
N SER A 140 -6.89 40.75 -1.42
CA SER A 140 -6.31 42.06 -1.04
C SER A 140 -5.03 42.42 -1.81
N THR A 141 -5.12 43.33 -2.78
CA THR A 141 -3.96 44.03 -3.35
C THR A 141 -3.77 45.39 -2.69
N ALA A 142 -2.59 45.68 -2.13
CA ALA A 142 -2.22 47.01 -1.62
C ALA A 142 -0.74 47.33 -1.90
N SER A 143 -0.47 48.55 -2.36
CA SER A 143 0.87 49.02 -2.75
C SER A 143 1.65 49.63 -1.58
N PRO A 144 3.00 49.63 -1.60
CA PRO A 144 3.81 50.00 -0.44
C PRO A 144 4.09 51.51 -0.31
N SER A 145 4.41 51.95 0.92
CA SER A 145 4.97 53.27 1.24
C SER A 145 6.17 53.16 2.18
N SER A 146 7.17 54.01 1.96
CA SER A 146 8.53 53.99 2.53
C SER A 146 8.68 54.40 4.01
N SER A 147 9.68 53.83 4.70
CA SER A 147 10.78 54.60 5.34
C SER A 147 11.95 53.70 5.80
N GLU A 148 13.07 54.29 6.18
CA GLU A 148 14.38 53.66 6.41
C GLU A 148 14.66 53.28 7.88
N HIS A 149 15.48 52.25 8.15
CA HIS A 149 16.86 52.44 8.64
C HIS A 149 17.67 51.14 8.77
N SER A 150 18.94 51.26 9.21
CA SER A 150 20.06 50.35 8.99
C SER A 150 20.59 49.64 10.24
N THR A 151 21.30 48.52 10.04
CA THR A 151 22.67 48.30 10.56
C THR A 151 23.31 47.04 9.93
N GLY A 152 24.64 46.99 9.86
CA GLY A 152 25.40 45.85 9.31
C GLY A 152 26.35 45.22 10.33
N LEU A 153 26.81 43.99 10.06
CA LEU A 153 27.71 43.26 10.97
C LEU A 153 29.12 43.86 11.05
N SER A 154 29.79 43.61 12.17
CA SER A 154 31.12 44.16 12.47
C SER A 154 32.27 43.38 11.85
N THR A 155 33.40 44.06 11.67
CA THR A 155 34.62 43.56 11.00
C THR A 155 35.21 42.27 11.60
N GLY A 156 34.88 41.95 12.85
CA GLY A 156 35.34 40.70 13.50
C GLY A 156 34.77 39.43 12.86
N ALA A 157 33.52 39.46 12.38
CA ALA A 157 32.87 38.30 11.78
C ALA A 157 33.56 37.84 10.46
N ILE A 158 34.06 38.81 9.69
CA ILE A 158 34.68 38.59 8.37
C ILE A 158 36.01 37.82 8.52
N VAL A 159 36.77 38.07 9.60
CA VAL A 159 38.07 37.42 9.83
C VAL A 159 37.92 35.94 10.21
N GLY A 160 36.89 35.58 10.99
CA GLY A 160 36.67 34.20 11.43
C GLY A 160 36.38 33.23 10.27
N ILE A 161 35.52 33.66 9.32
CA ILE A 161 35.09 32.84 8.18
C ILE A 161 36.28 32.54 7.23
N ALA A 162 37.19 33.50 7.05
CA ALA A 162 38.37 33.34 6.20
C ALA A 162 39.34 32.26 6.73
N VAL A 163 39.53 32.19 8.05
CA VAL A 163 40.47 31.22 8.67
C VAL A 163 39.92 29.79 8.63
N GLY A 164 38.62 29.60 8.92
CA GLY A 164 37.98 28.27 8.85
C GLY A 164 38.03 27.67 7.44
N SER A 165 37.77 28.50 6.42
CA SER A 165 37.76 28.09 5.01
C SER A 165 39.10 27.51 4.54
N ALA A 166 40.22 28.09 4.99
CA ALA A 166 41.56 27.65 4.62
C ALA A 166 41.90 26.25 5.20
N ALA A 167 41.49 25.97 6.43
CA ALA A 167 41.76 24.68 7.08
C ALA A 167 41.06 23.51 6.38
N VAL A 168 39.79 23.68 6.00
CA VAL A 168 39.00 22.66 5.28
C VAL A 168 39.61 22.38 3.89
N GLY A 169 40.02 23.42 3.16
CA GLY A 169 40.67 23.26 1.86
C GLY A 169 41.97 22.44 1.92
N ILE A 170 42.81 22.67 2.94
CA ILE A 170 44.07 21.92 3.14
C ILE A 170 43.79 20.43 3.43
N ILE A 171 42.75 20.13 4.23
CA ILE A 171 42.35 18.75 4.54
C ILE A 171 41.87 18.02 3.27
N LEU A 172 41.02 18.65 2.45
CA LEU A 172 40.53 18.08 1.20
C LEU A 172 41.66 17.81 0.19
N ILE A 173 42.59 18.74 0.03
CA ILE A 173 43.78 18.56 -0.82
C ILE A 173 44.68 17.42 -0.30
N SER A 174 44.83 17.29 1.02
CA SER A 174 45.57 16.19 1.64
C SER A 174 44.90 14.82 1.39
N PHE A 175 43.57 14.76 1.42
CA PHE A 175 42.82 13.53 1.15
C PHE A 175 42.90 13.13 -0.33
N LEU A 176 42.73 14.08 -1.26
CA LEU A 176 42.88 13.88 -2.70
C LEU A 176 44.30 13.43 -3.09
N THR A 177 45.33 14.05 -2.53
CA THR A 177 46.72 13.64 -2.79
C THR A 177 47.02 12.25 -2.21
N CYS A 178 46.48 11.89 -1.05
CA CYS A 178 46.59 10.53 -0.51
C CYS A 178 45.89 9.48 -1.40
N MET A 179 44.70 9.79 -1.92
CA MET A 179 43.97 8.96 -2.90
C MET A 179 44.79 8.75 -4.18
N ILE A 180 45.30 9.83 -4.79
CA ILE A 180 46.12 9.77 -6.00
C ILE A 180 47.42 8.98 -5.77
N TRP A 181 48.03 9.10 -4.57
CA TRP A 181 49.21 8.32 -4.19
C TRP A 181 48.92 6.83 -4.04
N LYS A 182 47.80 6.45 -3.39
CA LYS A 182 47.33 5.05 -3.32
C LYS A 182 47.09 4.46 -4.72
N CYS A 183 46.42 5.20 -5.60
CA CYS A 183 46.16 4.77 -6.98
C CYS A 183 47.45 4.63 -7.82
N ARG A 184 48.44 5.52 -7.62
CA ARG A 184 49.76 5.38 -8.27
C ARG A 184 50.58 4.20 -7.73
N ARG A 185 50.46 3.87 -6.44
CA ARG A 185 51.17 2.72 -5.84
C ARG A 185 50.69 1.37 -6.37
N LYS A 186 49.43 1.24 -6.79
CA LYS A 186 48.89 0.04 -7.48
C LYS A 186 49.35 -0.13 -8.94
N ARG A 187 50.18 0.75 -9.51
CA ARG A 187 50.63 0.70 -10.92
C ARG A 187 52.16 0.50 -11.10
N LYS A 188 52.88 0.01 -10.09
CA LYS A 188 54.34 -0.23 -10.18
C LYS A 188 54.83 -1.47 -9.40
N GLU A 189 54.54 -2.66 -9.90
CA GLU A 189 55.43 -3.82 -9.75
C GLU A 189 55.59 -4.48 -11.15
N PRO A 190 56.79 -4.95 -11.54
CA PRO A 190 57.09 -5.40 -12.91
C PRO A 190 56.88 -6.92 -13.10
N PRO A 191 56.82 -7.42 -14.36
CA PRO A 191 56.70 -8.85 -14.66
C PRO A 191 58.07 -9.54 -14.78
N ASP A 192 58.12 -10.82 -14.40
CA ASP A 192 59.23 -11.73 -14.74
C ASP A 192 58.88 -12.62 -15.94
N MET A 193 59.89 -13.00 -16.73
CA MET A 193 59.75 -13.78 -17.96
C MET A 193 60.22 -15.24 -17.81
N VAL A 194 59.57 -16.14 -18.53
CA VAL A 194 60.20 -17.34 -19.12
C VAL A 194 59.84 -17.37 -20.60
N GLN A 195 60.80 -17.71 -21.47
CA GLN A 195 60.71 -17.61 -22.93
C GLN A 195 60.51 -18.95 -23.64
N SER A 196 60.32 -18.85 -24.96
CA SER A 196 60.25 -19.89 -26.03
C SER A 196 58.89 -20.55 -26.25
N GLY A 197 58.44 -20.78 -27.49
CA GLY A 197 59.08 -20.61 -28.80
C GLY A 197 58.24 -19.89 -29.86
N GLU A 198 58.86 -19.56 -30.99
CA GLU A 198 58.33 -18.73 -32.07
C GLU A 198 57.38 -19.47 -33.03
N SER A 199 56.45 -18.77 -33.69
CA SER A 199 56.65 -18.45 -35.12
C SER A 199 55.58 -17.54 -35.77
N HIS A 200 56.11 -16.69 -36.64
CA HIS A 200 55.56 -15.88 -37.73
C HIS A 200 54.08 -15.95 -38.19
N ARG A 201 53.46 -14.75 -38.10
CA ARG A 201 53.11 -13.86 -39.26
C ARG A 201 51.77 -14.08 -39.99
N ALA A 202 51.16 -12.93 -40.31
CA ALA A 202 50.00 -12.68 -41.18
C ALA A 202 50.15 -13.30 -42.60
N SER A 203 49.10 -13.42 -43.44
CA SER A 203 48.09 -12.36 -43.70
C SER A 203 46.84 -12.77 -44.52
N GLU A 204 45.82 -11.91 -44.41
CA GLU A 204 44.92 -11.43 -45.50
C GLU A 204 43.84 -12.32 -46.17
N THR A 205 42.70 -11.66 -46.44
CA THR A 205 41.65 -11.93 -47.45
C THR A 205 40.79 -13.20 -47.34
N GLY A 206 39.49 -13.09 -47.68
CA GLY A 206 38.60 -14.26 -47.80
C GLY A 206 37.09 -14.00 -47.67
N GLN A 207 36.51 -13.43 -48.72
CA GLN A 207 35.08 -13.36 -49.11
C GLN A 207 34.04 -14.29 -48.42
N SER A 208 32.85 -13.73 -48.14
CA SER A 208 31.53 -14.41 -48.07
C SER A 208 31.22 -15.21 -49.38
N PRO A 209 30.22 -16.12 -49.49
CA PRO A 209 28.93 -16.15 -48.75
C PRO A 209 28.28 -17.55 -48.49
N MET A 210 27.00 -17.54 -48.07
CA MET A 210 25.98 -18.64 -48.15
C MET A 210 26.17 -19.89 -47.25
N THR A 211 25.16 -20.68 -46.87
CA THR A 211 23.69 -20.53 -46.62
C THR A 211 23.16 -21.83 -45.95
N TYR A 212 21.99 -21.78 -45.29
CA TYR A 212 21.25 -22.93 -44.70
C TYR A 212 21.96 -23.65 -43.53
N GLY A 213 21.24 -24.29 -42.58
CA GLY A 213 19.79 -24.27 -42.34
C GLY A 213 19.32 -25.37 -41.37
N GLY A 214 18.38 -25.04 -40.46
CA GLY A 214 17.75 -25.98 -39.51
C GLY A 214 18.65 -26.46 -38.35
N GLN A 215 18.14 -27.13 -37.31
CA GLN A 215 16.79 -27.15 -36.73
C GLN A 215 16.82 -27.91 -35.36
N CYS A 216 15.87 -27.61 -34.46
CA CYS A 216 15.31 -28.54 -33.46
C CYS A 216 16.15 -29.11 -32.28
N PHE A 217 15.86 -28.57 -31.09
CA PHE A 217 15.73 -29.22 -29.76
C PHE A 217 16.94 -29.86 -29.02
N PRO A 218 17.08 -29.62 -27.70
CA PRO A 218 18.07 -30.27 -26.83
C PRO A 218 17.56 -31.60 -26.23
N SER A 219 18.47 -32.55 -26.01
CA SER A 219 18.20 -33.81 -25.32
C SER A 219 18.63 -33.79 -23.84
N THR A 220 17.76 -34.27 -22.96
CA THR A 220 18.06 -34.57 -21.55
C THR A 220 19.08 -35.70 -21.37
N SER A 221 19.91 -35.63 -20.31
CA SER A 221 20.19 -36.82 -19.47
C SER A 221 20.94 -36.47 -18.16
N THR A 222 20.47 -37.05 -17.05
CA THR A 222 21.16 -37.19 -15.75
C THR A 222 22.34 -38.18 -15.81
N VAL A 223 23.20 -38.22 -14.77
CA VAL A 223 23.61 -39.44 -14.00
C VAL A 223 24.76 -39.16 -13.00
N THR A 224 24.71 -39.81 -11.83
CA THR A 224 25.69 -39.88 -10.71
C THR A 224 26.12 -41.36 -10.49
N PRO A 225 26.88 -41.83 -9.46
CA PRO A 225 27.78 -41.20 -8.44
C PRO A 225 29.17 -41.96 -8.27
N TYR A 226 29.84 -41.75 -7.12
CA TYR A 226 30.85 -42.61 -6.40
C TYR A 226 32.39 -42.34 -6.45
N TYR A 227 32.90 -41.75 -5.36
CA TYR A 227 33.95 -42.24 -4.42
C TYR A 227 35.27 -42.93 -4.90
N LEU A 228 36.46 -42.41 -4.48
CA LEU A 228 37.33 -42.99 -3.41
C LEU A 228 38.70 -42.27 -3.12
N SER A 229 38.86 -41.81 -1.86
CA SER A 229 40.05 -41.78 -0.96
C SER A 229 41.56 -41.66 -1.36
N ARG A 230 42.22 -40.65 -0.73
CA ARG A 230 43.49 -40.67 0.09
C ARG A 230 44.91 -40.87 -0.49
N LEU A 231 45.85 -39.99 -0.04
CA LEU A 231 47.21 -40.14 0.57
C LEU A 231 47.73 -38.68 0.90
N SER A 232 48.44 -38.26 1.97
CA SER A 232 49.58 -38.75 2.81
C SER A 232 50.96 -38.43 2.17
N MET A 233 52.01 -37.80 2.77
CA MET A 233 52.39 -37.21 4.10
C MET A 233 53.72 -36.38 3.88
N ASP A 234 54.41 -35.63 4.78
CA ASP A 234 54.16 -34.79 6.00
C ASP A 234 55.55 -34.22 6.53
N HIS A 235 55.56 -33.33 7.53
CA HIS A 235 56.63 -32.93 8.51
C HIS A 235 57.80 -31.97 8.12
N ASN A 236 57.89 -30.81 8.80
CA ASN A 236 58.90 -30.56 9.87
C ASN A 236 58.64 -29.28 10.73
N LYS A 237 59.39 -29.10 11.84
CA LYS A 237 59.20 -28.13 12.96
C LYS A 237 60.49 -27.27 13.22
N PRO A 238 60.57 -26.23 14.10
CA PRO A 238 59.95 -26.07 15.44
C PRO A 238 59.43 -24.65 15.86
N SER A 239 59.11 -24.50 17.16
CA SER A 239 58.45 -23.35 17.87
C SER A 239 59.40 -22.71 18.92
N PRO A 240 59.05 -21.89 19.97
CA PRO A 240 57.75 -21.37 20.52
C PRO A 240 57.81 -19.83 20.85
N PRO A 241 57.07 -19.19 21.82
CA PRO A 241 55.89 -19.56 22.63
C PRO A 241 54.72 -18.53 22.74
N LEU A 242 53.50 -19.06 22.95
CA LEU A 242 52.39 -18.74 23.91
C LEU A 242 52.16 -17.31 24.51
N PRO A 243 50.93 -16.95 24.99
CA PRO A 243 49.81 -17.82 25.40
C PRO A 243 48.41 -17.50 24.78
N THR A 244 47.38 -18.20 25.27
CA THR A 244 46.03 -18.35 24.68
C THR A 244 44.88 -18.21 25.69
N SER A 245 43.66 -17.94 25.22
CA SER A 245 42.44 -18.64 25.69
C SER A 245 41.32 -18.56 24.63
N HIS A 246 40.49 -19.59 24.50
CA HIS A 246 39.50 -19.72 23.43
C HIS A 246 38.45 -20.83 23.73
N GLN A 247 37.44 -20.96 22.86
CA GLN A 247 36.32 -21.93 22.90
C GLN A 247 35.28 -21.69 24.03
N ARG A 248 33.94 -21.74 23.81
CA ARG A 248 33.02 -22.57 22.99
C ARG A 248 32.73 -23.96 23.57
N TYR A 249 31.44 -24.29 23.65
CA TYR A 249 30.84 -25.58 23.99
C TYR A 249 29.75 -25.91 22.96
N ASN A 250 29.48 -27.20 22.72
CA ASN A 250 28.13 -27.68 22.35
C ASN A 250 28.02 -29.22 22.40
N SER A 251 26.85 -29.76 22.82
CA SER A 251 26.43 -31.19 22.78
C SER A 251 27.32 -32.21 23.55
N TYR A 252 26.81 -33.26 24.21
CA TYR A 252 25.79 -34.23 23.77
C TYR A 252 25.00 -34.88 24.94
N ASN A 253 24.03 -35.73 24.56
CA ASN A 253 23.16 -36.64 25.34
C ASN A 253 23.65 -37.15 26.72
N MET A 254 22.68 -37.40 27.60
CA MET A 254 22.77 -38.43 28.65
C MET A 254 21.87 -39.62 28.31
N ASP A 255 22.35 -40.81 28.67
CA ASP A 255 21.56 -42.04 28.87
C ASP A 255 22.07 -42.70 30.18
N SER A 256 21.37 -43.71 30.68
CA SER A 256 21.41 -44.19 32.06
C SER A 256 22.80 -44.50 32.66
N THR A 257 22.97 -44.24 33.96
CA THR A 257 23.26 -45.27 34.98
C THR A 257 23.18 -44.72 36.42
N VAL A 258 23.05 -45.61 37.40
CA VAL A 258 22.94 -45.33 38.85
C VAL A 258 24.22 -45.79 39.55
N ASP A 259 24.79 -44.97 40.45
CA ASP A 259 25.31 -45.48 41.74
C ASP A 259 25.46 -44.36 42.82
N GLN A 260 25.78 -44.76 44.05
CA GLN A 260 25.76 -43.96 45.29
C GLN A 260 27.16 -43.51 45.75
N SER A 261 27.25 -42.33 46.40
CA SER A 261 28.21 -42.10 47.49
C SER A 261 27.83 -40.91 48.40
N TYR A 262 28.23 -41.00 49.66
CA TYR A 262 28.20 -39.95 50.70
C TYR A 262 29.31 -38.88 50.41
N GLU A 263 29.48 -37.73 51.10
CA GLU A 263 29.27 -37.43 52.52
C GLU A 263 29.10 -35.90 52.85
N GLN A 264 29.26 -35.52 54.12
CA GLN A 264 28.74 -34.29 54.77
C GLN A 264 29.72 -33.09 54.84
N SER A 265 29.16 -31.86 54.86
CA SER A 265 29.52 -30.71 55.73
C SER A 265 28.76 -29.45 55.27
N SER A 266 28.30 -28.46 56.04
CA SER A 266 28.11 -28.17 57.47
C SER A 266 27.58 -26.72 57.52
N SER A 267 26.51 -26.42 58.26
CA SER A 267 25.90 -25.06 58.34
C SER A 267 26.71 -24.10 59.24
N PRO A 268 26.39 -22.77 59.30
CA PRO A 268 25.24 -22.33 60.12
C PRO A 268 24.38 -21.20 59.53
N VAL A 269 23.12 -21.13 59.96
CA VAL A 269 22.23 -19.96 59.81
C VAL A 269 21.87 -19.46 61.21
N TYR A 270 21.86 -18.14 61.42
CA TYR A 270 21.47 -17.53 62.70
C TYR A 270 19.94 -17.41 62.83
N MET A 271 19.39 -17.90 63.93
CA MET A 271 18.07 -17.50 64.46
C MET A 271 18.25 -16.39 65.50
N THR A 272 17.25 -15.51 65.62
CA THR A 272 17.04 -14.68 66.81
C THR A 272 15.56 -14.70 67.18
N THR A 273 15.25 -14.91 68.46
CA THR A 273 13.88 -15.09 68.99
C THR A 273 13.21 -13.78 69.41
N VAL A 274 11.87 -13.79 69.46
CA VAL A 274 11.04 -12.84 70.22
C VAL A 274 9.96 -13.65 70.99
N HIS A 275 9.48 -13.11 72.11
CA HIS A 275 8.76 -13.81 73.17
C HIS A 275 7.26 -14.07 72.91
N GLU A 276 6.74 -15.10 73.59
CA GLU A 276 5.32 -15.22 73.97
C GLU A 276 4.95 -14.23 75.08
N MET A 277 3.71 -13.72 75.07
CA MET A 277 3.00 -13.19 76.24
C MET A 277 1.49 -13.42 76.09
N ASP A 278 0.78 -13.55 77.20
CA ASP A 278 -0.57 -14.12 77.26
C ASP A 278 -1.73 -13.24 76.74
N GLY A 279 -2.67 -13.90 76.04
CA GLY A 279 -4.08 -13.93 76.43
C GLY A 279 -4.91 -12.64 76.41
N VAL A 280 -5.69 -12.45 75.33
CA VAL A 280 -7.01 -11.79 75.40
C VAL A 280 -8.05 -12.65 74.68
N ASP A 281 -9.14 -12.96 75.37
CA ASP A 281 -10.25 -13.78 74.89
C ASP A 281 -11.12 -13.03 73.86
N ARG A 282 -11.34 -13.62 72.68
CA ARG A 282 -12.37 -13.24 71.71
C ARG A 282 -12.87 -14.48 70.98
N THR A 283 -14.20 -14.62 70.90
CA THR A 283 -14.89 -15.71 70.21
C THR A 283 -14.55 -15.75 68.72
N PRO A 284 -14.46 -16.94 68.09
CA PRO A 284 -14.31 -17.04 66.65
C PRO A 284 -15.55 -16.47 65.97
N GLN A 285 -15.34 -15.42 65.18
CA GLN A 285 -16.31 -14.93 64.21
C GLN A 285 -16.08 -15.73 62.92
N GLU A 286 -17.15 -16.14 62.24
CA GLU A 286 -17.06 -16.99 61.06
C GLU A 286 -16.24 -16.29 59.97
N LEU A 287 -15.12 -16.91 59.57
CA LEU A 287 -14.39 -16.55 58.36
C LEU A 287 -15.24 -17.00 57.17
N SER A 288 -15.64 -16.05 56.33
CA SER A 288 -16.31 -16.36 55.06
C SER A 288 -15.41 -17.22 54.19
N THR A 289 -16.01 -18.23 53.55
CA THR A 289 -15.37 -19.03 52.49
C THR A 289 -14.87 -18.13 51.35
N ASP A 290 -13.82 -18.57 50.65
CA ASP A 290 -13.32 -17.87 49.48
C ASP A 290 -14.32 -18.04 48.31
N PRO A 291 -14.79 -16.96 47.65
CA PRO A 291 -15.68 -17.05 46.50
C PRO A 291 -15.16 -17.93 45.35
N LEU A 292 -13.85 -18.19 45.29
CA LEU A 292 -13.26 -19.10 44.30
C LEU A 292 -13.56 -20.58 44.58
N GLU A 293 -13.63 -21.03 45.84
CA GLU A 293 -13.97 -22.45 46.13
C GLU A 293 -15.43 -22.76 45.71
N GLU A 294 -16.36 -21.85 45.97
CA GLU A 294 -17.77 -21.98 45.57
C GLU A 294 -18.00 -21.80 44.05
N TYR A 295 -17.02 -21.25 43.31
CA TYR A 295 -17.00 -21.25 41.85
C TYR A 295 -16.57 -22.62 41.29
N TYR A 296 -15.53 -23.24 41.83
CA TYR A 296 -14.99 -24.51 41.31
C TYR A 296 -15.83 -25.74 41.66
N GLU A 297 -16.54 -25.78 42.79
CA GLU A 297 -17.54 -26.85 43.05
C GLU A 297 -18.83 -26.69 42.21
N GLY A 298 -19.04 -25.52 41.58
CA GLY A 298 -20.24 -25.21 40.79
C GLY A 298 -20.15 -25.52 39.29
N GLN A 299 -19.00 -25.95 38.76
CA GLN A 299 -18.73 -26.15 37.33
C GLN A 299 -19.34 -27.44 36.72
N GLU A 300 -20.61 -27.77 37.03
CA GLU A 300 -21.44 -28.48 36.05
C GLU A 300 -21.83 -27.49 34.95
N GLN A 301 -20.95 -27.34 33.95
CA GLN A 301 -21.32 -26.67 32.70
C GLN A 301 -22.59 -27.33 32.15
N SER A 302 -23.65 -26.54 31.92
CA SER A 302 -24.91 -27.05 31.38
C SER A 302 -24.60 -27.84 30.10
N PRO A 303 -24.95 -29.15 30.04
CA PRO A 303 -24.32 -30.06 29.10
C PRO A 303 -24.60 -29.61 27.66
N VAL A 304 -23.53 -29.20 26.97
CA VAL A 304 -23.58 -28.72 25.58
C VAL A 304 -24.34 -29.76 24.77
N ARG A 305 -25.50 -29.35 24.21
CA ARG A 305 -26.29 -30.24 23.37
C ARG A 305 -25.45 -30.63 22.17
N VAL A 306 -25.10 -31.91 22.08
CA VAL A 306 -24.31 -32.49 20.99
C VAL A 306 -25.12 -32.44 19.70
N SER A 307 -25.08 -31.28 19.04
CA SER A 307 -25.81 -31.00 17.81
C SER A 307 -24.85 -30.99 16.63
N LYS A 308 -25.16 -31.83 15.65
CA LYS A 308 -24.37 -32.00 14.42
C LYS A 308 -24.80 -31.06 13.30
N VAL A 309 -25.63 -30.07 13.66
CA VAL A 309 -26.19 -29.03 12.80
C VAL A 309 -25.98 -27.70 13.53
N PRO A 310 -25.71 -26.58 12.84
CA PRO A 310 -25.67 -25.27 13.47
C PRO A 310 -26.98 -24.94 14.21
N GLU A 311 -26.88 -24.61 15.49
CA GLU A 311 -27.99 -24.05 16.28
C GLU A 311 -27.71 -22.56 16.54
N LYS A 312 -28.74 -21.70 16.49
CA LYS A 312 -28.57 -20.27 16.79
C LYS A 312 -28.16 -20.10 18.24
N PHE A 313 -27.10 -19.33 18.45
CA PHE A 313 -26.51 -19.01 19.74
C PHE A 313 -26.84 -17.56 20.13
N THR A 314 -26.61 -17.21 21.39
CA THR A 314 -26.75 -15.85 21.92
C THR A 314 -25.69 -15.70 23.00
N LEU A 315 -24.88 -14.64 22.93
CA LEU A 315 -23.76 -14.45 23.82
C LEU A 315 -24.25 -14.01 25.20
N GLU A 316 -23.99 -14.84 26.21
CA GLU A 316 -24.26 -14.56 27.61
C GLU A 316 -23.06 -15.03 28.44
N VAL A 317 -22.38 -14.09 29.11
CA VAL A 317 -21.27 -14.35 30.03
C VAL A 317 -21.79 -14.35 31.47
N ASP A 318 -21.31 -15.28 32.30
CA ASP A 318 -21.69 -15.35 33.72
C ASP A 318 -21.37 -14.02 34.44
N GLN A 319 -22.40 -13.40 35.02
CA GLN A 319 -22.27 -12.17 35.80
C GLN A 319 -21.25 -12.31 36.94
N LYS A 320 -21.05 -13.50 37.52
CA LYS A 320 -20.00 -13.74 38.52
C LYS A 320 -18.60 -13.44 37.98
N LEU A 321 -18.30 -13.82 36.73
CA LEU A 321 -17.01 -13.56 36.08
C LEU A 321 -16.82 -12.07 35.83
N LEU A 322 -17.88 -11.36 35.43
CA LEU A 322 -17.88 -9.93 35.17
C LEU A 322 -17.72 -9.11 36.47
N ASP A 323 -18.44 -9.48 37.53
CA ASP A 323 -18.37 -8.86 38.85
C ASP A 323 -16.98 -9.08 39.48
N PHE A 324 -16.44 -10.30 39.38
CA PHE A 324 -15.08 -10.62 39.79
C PHE A 324 -14.03 -9.81 39.02
N ALA A 325 -14.18 -9.70 37.69
CA ALA A 325 -13.29 -8.87 36.87
C ALA A 325 -13.32 -7.39 37.28
N LYS A 326 -14.53 -6.85 37.49
CA LYS A 326 -14.74 -5.44 37.85
C LYS A 326 -14.24 -5.12 39.26
N GLU A 327 -14.43 -6.03 40.22
CA GLU A 327 -13.87 -5.88 41.57
C GLU A 327 -12.35 -6.03 41.57
N ARG A 328 -11.78 -6.99 40.83
CA ARG A 328 -10.32 -7.10 40.66
C ARG A 328 -9.71 -5.85 40.01
N ALA A 329 -10.40 -5.21 39.07
CA ALA A 329 -10.00 -3.92 38.52
C ALA A 329 -10.11 -2.78 39.55
N ARG A 330 -11.22 -2.71 40.31
CA ARG A 330 -11.44 -1.72 41.38
C ARG A 330 -10.41 -1.84 42.53
N THR A 331 -9.91 -3.05 42.79
CA THR A 331 -8.89 -3.34 43.81
C THR A 331 -7.50 -3.54 43.23
N TYR A 332 -7.25 -3.11 41.98
CA TYR A 332 -5.96 -3.32 41.31
C TYR A 332 -4.78 -2.79 42.15
N ARG A 333 -3.75 -3.64 42.31
CA ARG A 333 -2.55 -3.31 43.07
C ARG A 333 -1.43 -2.92 42.11
N SER A 334 -1.18 -1.61 42.05
CA SER A 334 -0.10 -1.01 41.27
C SER A 334 1.28 -1.61 41.60
N THR A 335 2.13 -1.72 40.59
CA THR A 335 3.49 -2.27 40.70
C THR A 335 4.54 -1.24 40.27
N ARG A 336 5.49 -0.97 41.16
CA ARG A 336 6.52 0.04 40.93
C ARG A 336 7.60 -0.42 39.95
N GLY A 337 7.59 0.15 38.75
CA GLY A 337 8.66 -0.02 37.74
C GLY A 337 9.93 0.77 38.06
N LEU A 338 10.99 0.52 37.28
CA LEU A 338 12.23 1.32 37.29
C LEU A 338 12.32 2.25 36.08
N SER A 339 11.67 1.90 34.97
CA SER A 339 11.51 2.70 33.78
C SER A 339 10.06 3.15 33.57
N SER A 340 9.86 4.34 32.99
CA SER A 340 8.58 4.74 32.37
C SER A 340 8.59 4.55 30.85
N GLN A 341 9.74 4.22 30.25
CA GLN A 341 9.86 3.92 28.83
C GLN A 341 9.30 2.52 28.55
N TRP A 342 8.12 2.48 27.92
CA TRP A 342 7.40 1.26 27.55
C TRP A 342 8.29 0.25 26.83
N SER A 343 9.13 0.72 25.91
CA SER A 343 9.99 -0.11 25.07
C SER A 343 11.17 -0.79 25.76
N LEU A 344 11.20 -0.81 27.10
CA LEU A 344 12.17 -1.55 27.92
C LEU A 344 11.53 -2.62 28.82
N GLU A 345 10.42 -2.30 29.49
CA GLU A 345 9.84 -3.13 30.56
C GLU A 345 8.32 -3.40 30.39
N GLY A 346 7.70 -2.91 29.31
CA GLY A 346 6.25 -3.02 29.06
C GLY A 346 5.44 -1.82 29.60
N PRO A 347 4.11 -1.94 29.78
CA PRO A 347 3.24 -0.84 30.21
C PRO A 347 3.68 -0.19 31.53
N SER A 348 3.65 1.15 31.56
CA SER A 348 4.04 1.91 32.76
C SER A 348 3.05 1.77 33.92
N GLU A 349 3.50 2.08 35.13
CA GLU A 349 2.68 2.05 36.35
C GLU A 349 1.42 2.92 36.23
N ASP A 350 1.56 4.13 35.69
CA ASP A 350 0.45 5.04 35.39
C ASP A 350 -0.51 4.44 34.35
N SER A 351 0.02 3.84 33.28
CA SER A 351 -0.77 3.25 32.19
C SER A 351 -1.66 2.12 32.69
N MET A 352 -1.11 1.21 33.49
CA MET A 352 -1.87 0.12 34.10
C MET A 352 -2.90 0.62 35.12
N SER A 353 -2.56 1.65 35.89
CA SER A 353 -3.48 2.27 36.85
C SER A 353 -4.65 2.99 36.16
N MET A 354 -4.40 3.65 35.01
CA MET A 354 -5.44 4.25 34.16
C MET A 354 -6.37 3.20 33.56
N LEU A 355 -5.80 2.10 33.01
CA LEU A 355 -6.58 0.99 32.45
C LEU A 355 -7.49 0.34 33.53
N ALA A 356 -6.93 0.05 34.71
CA ALA A 356 -7.68 -0.52 35.83
C ALA A 356 -8.81 0.39 36.30
N ASN A 357 -8.53 1.70 36.45
CA ASN A 357 -9.51 2.67 36.88
C ASN A 357 -10.63 2.87 35.84
N TYR A 358 -10.30 2.87 34.56
CA TYR A 358 -11.28 2.93 33.47
C TYR A 358 -12.19 1.69 33.46
N TRP A 359 -11.63 0.50 33.61
CA TRP A 359 -12.39 -0.75 33.72
C TRP A 359 -13.34 -0.74 34.93
N ALA A 360 -12.85 -0.28 36.08
CA ALA A 360 -13.66 -0.20 37.30
C ALA A 360 -14.82 0.82 37.21
N GLN A 361 -14.60 1.99 36.58
CA GLN A 361 -15.54 3.12 36.62
C GLN A 361 -16.39 3.32 35.35
N HIS A 362 -15.92 2.91 34.17
CA HIS A 362 -16.50 3.33 32.88
C HIS A 362 -16.84 2.16 31.95
N TYR A 363 -16.07 1.08 31.98
CA TYR A 363 -16.34 -0.08 31.12
C TYR A 363 -17.63 -0.81 31.52
N ASP A 364 -18.45 -1.13 30.51
CA ASP A 364 -19.68 -1.89 30.63
C ASP A 364 -19.72 -3.04 29.61
N TRP A 365 -19.45 -4.26 30.09
CA TRP A 365 -19.59 -5.48 29.29
C TRP A 365 -21.03 -5.69 28.81
N SER A 366 -22.04 -5.24 29.56
CA SER A 366 -23.45 -5.46 29.21
C SER A 366 -23.81 -4.78 27.89
N ALA A 367 -23.36 -3.53 27.70
CA ALA A 367 -23.51 -2.79 26.45
C ALA A 367 -22.70 -3.42 25.30
N VAL A 368 -21.50 -3.92 25.57
CA VAL A 368 -20.65 -4.61 24.58
C VAL A 368 -21.30 -5.92 24.12
N GLN A 369 -21.75 -6.77 25.06
CA GLN A 369 -22.43 -8.03 24.78
C GLN A 369 -23.76 -7.84 24.06
N ALA A 370 -24.53 -6.80 24.41
CA ALA A 370 -25.74 -6.42 23.68
C ALA A 370 -25.40 -6.05 22.23
N LYS A 371 -24.42 -5.15 22.03
CA LYS A 371 -24.00 -4.75 20.68
C LYS A 371 -23.52 -5.93 19.83
N ILE A 372 -22.72 -6.84 20.36
CA ILE A 372 -22.23 -7.98 19.58
C ILE A 372 -23.40 -8.89 19.13
N ASN A 373 -24.37 -9.16 20.02
CA ASN A 373 -25.59 -9.92 19.68
C ASN A 373 -26.53 -9.19 18.69
N ASP A 374 -26.57 -7.86 18.72
CA ASP A 374 -27.37 -7.03 17.82
C ASP A 374 -26.71 -6.89 16.43
N ASP A 375 -25.37 -6.83 16.37
CA ASP A 375 -24.60 -6.70 15.13
C ASP A 375 -24.60 -8.01 14.28
N PHE A 376 -24.65 -9.19 14.92
CA PHE A 376 -24.34 -10.46 14.25
C PHE A 376 -25.25 -11.65 14.63
N ASP A 377 -25.53 -12.51 13.65
CA ASP A 377 -26.12 -13.83 13.88
C ASP A 377 -25.05 -14.84 14.33
N HIS A 378 -25.09 -15.20 15.62
CA HIS A 378 -24.21 -16.18 16.25
C HIS A 378 -24.76 -17.61 16.18
N TYR A 379 -23.87 -18.59 16.06
CA TYR A 379 -24.19 -20.01 15.98
C TYR A 379 -23.21 -20.87 16.79
N ALA A 380 -23.69 -22.04 17.22
CA ALA A 380 -22.89 -23.08 17.85
C ALA A 380 -23.08 -24.43 17.12
N ILE A 381 -22.03 -25.26 17.07
CA ILE A 381 -22.08 -26.63 16.55
C ILE A 381 -21.11 -27.54 17.30
N THR A 382 -21.40 -28.84 17.37
CA THR A 382 -20.46 -29.85 17.90
C THR A 382 -19.96 -30.74 16.77
N ILE A 383 -18.65 -30.67 16.48
CA ILE A 383 -17.97 -31.53 15.52
C ILE A 383 -17.36 -32.73 16.25
N GLY A 384 -17.38 -33.92 15.64
CA GLY A 384 -16.76 -35.10 16.24
C GLY A 384 -15.23 -35.05 16.24
N GLY A 385 -14.61 -35.60 17.29
CA GLY A 385 -13.15 -35.76 17.36
C GLY A 385 -12.56 -36.49 16.15
N ASN A 386 -11.41 -36.03 15.66
CA ASN A 386 -10.77 -36.53 14.44
C ASN A 386 -9.25 -36.72 14.58
N GLY A 387 -8.66 -37.49 13.68
CA GLY A 387 -7.26 -37.93 13.83
C GLY A 387 -7.09 -38.78 15.08
N ASP A 388 -6.07 -38.48 15.89
CA ASP A 388 -5.86 -39.12 17.19
C ASP A 388 -6.63 -38.46 18.34
N TYR A 389 -7.13 -37.23 18.16
CA TYR A 389 -7.98 -36.55 19.14
C TYR A 389 -9.39 -37.16 19.13
N LYS A 390 -9.89 -37.59 20.29
CA LYS A 390 -11.16 -38.32 20.44
C LYS A 390 -12.33 -37.54 21.05
N PRO A 391 -12.13 -36.53 21.92
CA PRO A 391 -13.24 -35.70 22.38
C PRO A 391 -13.94 -34.96 21.24
N ASP A 392 -15.22 -34.65 21.46
CA ASP A 392 -15.97 -33.75 20.59
C ASP A 392 -15.41 -32.32 20.67
N ILE A 393 -15.53 -31.59 19.55
CA ILE A 393 -14.98 -30.25 19.33
C ILE A 393 -16.18 -29.29 19.18
N PRO A 394 -16.65 -28.67 20.26
CA PRO A 394 -17.65 -27.60 20.19
C PRO A 394 -17.03 -26.33 19.60
N LEU A 395 -17.76 -25.66 18.72
CA LEU A 395 -17.33 -24.43 18.03
C LEU A 395 -18.45 -23.38 18.08
N HIS A 396 -18.08 -22.15 18.43
CA HIS A 396 -18.87 -20.94 18.20
C HIS A 396 -18.41 -20.26 16.90
N PHE A 397 -19.34 -19.67 16.15
CA PHE A 397 -19.05 -18.84 14.98
C PHE A 397 -20.16 -17.83 14.69
N ILE A 398 -19.79 -16.70 14.10
CA ILE A 398 -20.73 -15.83 13.37
C ILE A 398 -20.94 -16.39 11.97
N HIS A 399 -22.17 -16.36 11.46
CA HIS A 399 -22.47 -16.58 10.04
C HIS A 399 -23.27 -15.43 9.42
N VAL A 400 -22.58 -14.49 8.77
CA VAL A 400 -23.22 -13.48 7.92
C VAL A 400 -23.44 -14.07 6.53
N ARG A 401 -24.70 -14.23 6.13
CA ARG A 401 -25.07 -14.72 4.79
C ARG A 401 -25.24 -13.55 3.82
N SER A 402 -24.68 -13.69 2.63
CA SER A 402 -24.89 -12.73 1.55
C SER A 402 -26.33 -12.77 1.05
N SER A 403 -26.84 -11.61 0.63
CA SER A 403 -28.08 -11.49 -0.16
C SER A 403 -27.99 -12.23 -1.50
N ASN A 404 -26.77 -12.41 -2.02
CA ASN A 404 -26.47 -13.22 -3.19
C ASN A 404 -26.18 -14.68 -2.77
N GLU A 405 -27.12 -15.59 -3.05
CA GLU A 405 -26.93 -17.03 -2.80
C GLU A 405 -25.61 -17.58 -3.37
N LYS A 406 -25.15 -17.02 -4.51
CA LYS A 406 -23.96 -17.44 -5.26
C LYS A 406 -22.69 -16.69 -4.86
N ALA A 407 -22.72 -15.93 -3.76
CA ALA A 407 -21.53 -15.33 -3.16
C ALA A 407 -20.54 -16.42 -2.75
N ILE A 408 -19.24 -16.11 -2.79
CA ILE A 408 -18.20 -17.04 -2.37
C ILE A 408 -18.24 -17.18 -0.84
N PRO A 409 -18.26 -18.39 -0.26
CA PRO A 409 -18.11 -18.55 1.18
C PRO A 409 -16.66 -18.32 1.58
N LEU A 410 -16.42 -17.52 2.62
CA LEU A 410 -15.12 -17.28 3.24
C LEU A 410 -15.14 -17.74 4.70
N LEU A 411 -14.14 -18.55 5.06
CA LEU A 411 -13.84 -18.92 6.45
C LEU A 411 -12.78 -17.95 6.99
N LEU A 412 -13.08 -17.22 8.07
CA LEU A 412 -12.23 -16.14 8.60
C LEU A 412 -11.52 -16.59 9.90
N LEU A 413 -10.25 -16.99 9.81
CA LEU A 413 -9.47 -17.57 10.91
C LEU A 413 -8.58 -16.53 11.61
N HIS A 414 -8.98 -16.12 12.82
CA HIS A 414 -8.22 -15.20 13.68
C HIS A 414 -7.02 -15.90 14.36
N GLY A 415 -6.26 -15.18 15.20
CA GLY A 415 -5.21 -15.74 16.06
C GLY A 415 -5.18 -15.15 17.47
N TRP A 416 -4.02 -15.03 18.10
CA TRP A 416 -3.84 -14.47 19.44
C TRP A 416 -3.09 -13.12 19.40
N PRO A 417 -3.50 -12.09 20.17
CA PRO A 417 -4.57 -12.04 21.15
C PRO A 417 -5.84 -11.48 20.49
N SER A 418 -6.63 -12.33 19.83
CA SER A 418 -7.87 -11.92 19.16
C SER A 418 -8.95 -13.01 19.22
N SER A 419 -10.12 -12.71 18.69
CA SER A 419 -11.30 -13.59 18.60
C SER A 419 -12.01 -13.32 17.27
N HIS A 420 -13.18 -13.93 17.03
CA HIS A 420 -14.05 -13.60 15.89
C HIS A 420 -14.30 -12.08 15.71
N LEU A 421 -14.27 -11.29 16.79
CA LEU A 421 -14.48 -9.83 16.77
C LEU A 421 -13.42 -9.06 15.94
N LEU A 422 -12.27 -9.67 15.63
CA LEU A 422 -11.24 -9.08 14.75
C LEU A 422 -11.80 -8.72 13.35
N TRP A 423 -12.85 -9.42 12.93
CA TRP A 423 -13.48 -9.25 11.63
C TRP A 423 -14.68 -8.30 11.64
N SER A 424 -15.13 -7.84 12.81
CA SER A 424 -16.39 -7.07 12.97
C SER A 424 -16.50 -5.88 12.01
N ASN A 425 -15.46 -5.03 11.97
CA ASN A 425 -15.36 -3.86 11.08
C ASN A 425 -15.45 -4.15 9.58
N ILE A 426 -15.21 -5.39 9.15
CA ILE A 426 -15.19 -5.78 7.73
C ILE A 426 -16.37 -6.68 7.32
N MET A 427 -17.12 -7.25 8.27
CA MET A 427 -18.13 -8.26 7.95
C MET A 427 -19.39 -7.71 7.27
N GLU A 428 -19.92 -6.57 7.71
CA GLU A 428 -21.06 -5.94 7.01
C GLU A 428 -20.67 -5.51 5.58
N PRO A 429 -19.60 -4.72 5.32
CA PRO A 429 -19.29 -4.24 3.96
C PRO A 429 -18.90 -5.35 2.97
N LEU A 430 -18.40 -6.49 3.45
CA LEU A 430 -18.05 -7.65 2.62
C LEU A 430 -19.24 -8.60 2.36
N SER A 431 -20.35 -8.50 3.11
CA SER A 431 -21.51 -9.38 2.97
C SER A 431 -22.18 -9.31 1.58
N ASP A 432 -22.04 -8.17 0.89
CA ASP A 432 -22.50 -7.99 -0.50
C ASP A 432 -21.65 -8.73 -1.55
N ALA A 433 -20.52 -9.32 -1.15
CA ALA A 433 -19.62 -10.09 -2.02
C ALA A 433 -19.47 -11.55 -1.58
N PHE A 434 -19.55 -11.83 -0.29
CA PHE A 434 -19.18 -13.10 0.32
C PHE A 434 -20.19 -13.58 1.37
N HIS A 435 -20.36 -14.90 1.52
CA HIS A 435 -20.88 -15.45 2.79
C HIS A 435 -19.72 -15.53 3.77
N LEU A 436 -19.85 -14.99 4.97
CA LEU A 436 -18.75 -14.88 5.93
C LEU A 436 -18.98 -15.76 7.15
N VAL A 437 -18.06 -16.68 7.41
CA VAL A 437 -18.09 -17.60 8.55
C VAL A 437 -16.86 -17.32 9.41
N ALA A 438 -17.07 -16.71 10.58
CA ALA A 438 -16.01 -16.32 11.50
C ALA A 438 -16.10 -17.15 12.79
N PRO A 439 -15.43 -18.31 12.87
CA PRO A 439 -15.35 -19.07 14.11
C PRO A 439 -14.41 -18.42 15.12
N ASP A 440 -14.70 -18.64 16.40
CA ASP A 440 -13.63 -18.62 17.40
C ASP A 440 -12.82 -19.92 17.30
N LEU A 441 -11.49 -19.82 17.40
CA LEU A 441 -10.63 -20.99 17.60
C LEU A 441 -11.00 -21.69 18.93
N PRO A 442 -10.89 -23.03 19.04
CA PRO A 442 -11.14 -23.76 20.29
C PRO A 442 -10.36 -23.19 21.48
N GLY A 443 -11.05 -22.79 22.54
CA GLY A 443 -10.46 -22.11 23.69
C GLY A 443 -10.32 -20.59 23.58
N PHE A 444 -10.97 -19.96 22.60
CA PHE A 444 -11.05 -18.51 22.42
C PHE A 444 -12.53 -18.09 22.39
N GLY A 445 -12.84 -16.87 22.83
CA GLY A 445 -14.18 -16.29 22.77
C GLY A 445 -15.24 -17.21 23.37
N PHE A 446 -16.14 -17.71 22.54
CA PHE A 446 -17.23 -18.61 22.95
C PHE A 446 -17.06 -20.05 22.42
N SER A 447 -15.95 -20.38 21.75
CA SER A 447 -15.59 -21.78 21.42
C SER A 447 -14.96 -22.45 22.65
N PRO A 448 -15.60 -23.48 23.25
CA PRO A 448 -15.17 -24.01 24.54
C PRO A 448 -13.72 -24.51 24.59
N ALA A 449 -13.11 -24.42 25.79
CA ALA A 449 -11.76 -24.91 26.05
C ALA A 449 -11.60 -26.42 25.73
N PRO A 450 -10.48 -26.86 25.11
CA PRO A 450 -10.22 -28.28 24.86
C PRO A 450 -10.06 -29.09 26.15
N THR A 451 -10.85 -30.16 26.31
CA THR A 451 -10.87 -30.99 27.53
C THR A 451 -9.70 -31.98 27.63
N GLU A 452 -9.10 -32.36 26.49
CA GLU A 452 -7.91 -33.21 26.42
C GLU A 452 -6.76 -32.57 25.61
N SER A 453 -5.60 -33.22 25.63
CA SER A 453 -4.40 -32.81 24.89
C SER A 453 -4.45 -33.23 23.42
N GLY A 454 -3.73 -32.52 22.55
CA GLY A 454 -3.55 -32.93 21.16
C GLY A 454 -4.59 -32.38 20.17
N LEU A 455 -5.40 -31.38 20.56
CA LEU A 455 -6.19 -30.60 19.62
C LEU A 455 -5.27 -29.64 18.84
N ASP A 456 -4.58 -30.19 17.85
CA ASP A 456 -3.59 -29.44 17.07
C ASP A 456 -4.18 -28.83 15.76
N PRO A 457 -3.42 -27.99 15.04
CA PRO A 457 -3.89 -27.38 13.80
C PRO A 457 -4.39 -28.33 12.71
N LYS A 458 -3.96 -29.60 12.66
CA LYS A 458 -4.51 -30.61 11.72
C LYS A 458 -5.89 -31.09 12.18
N VAL A 459 -6.09 -31.24 13.48
CA VAL A 459 -7.40 -31.60 14.05
C VAL A 459 -8.39 -30.45 13.87
N MET A 460 -7.95 -29.21 14.12
CA MET A 460 -8.74 -27.99 13.85
C MET A 460 -9.09 -27.85 12.36
N ALA A 461 -8.12 -28.08 11.46
CA ALA A 461 -8.34 -28.00 10.01
C ALA A 461 -9.47 -28.91 9.50
N ASN A 462 -9.51 -30.16 9.99
CA ASN A 462 -10.59 -31.10 9.67
C ASN A 462 -11.92 -30.70 10.32
N ALA A 463 -11.89 -30.12 11.53
CA ALA A 463 -13.09 -29.66 12.22
C ALA A 463 -13.76 -28.49 11.49
N PHE A 464 -12.98 -27.50 11.02
CA PHE A 464 -13.51 -26.36 10.27
C PHE A 464 -14.01 -26.73 8.86
N ASP A 465 -13.36 -27.66 8.16
CA ASP A 465 -13.89 -28.21 6.91
C ASP A 465 -15.23 -28.95 7.11
N THR A 466 -15.35 -29.72 8.19
CA THR A 466 -16.60 -30.38 8.56
C THR A 466 -17.69 -29.36 8.92
N MET A 467 -17.34 -28.28 9.62
CA MET A 467 -18.26 -27.16 9.92
C MET A 467 -18.75 -26.46 8.64
N MET A 468 -17.85 -26.12 7.70
CA MET A 468 -18.22 -25.50 6.43
C MET A 468 -19.13 -26.40 5.59
N LYS A 469 -18.88 -27.72 5.57
CA LYS A 469 -19.75 -28.70 4.90
C LYS A 469 -21.12 -28.84 5.57
N ASN A 470 -21.18 -28.80 6.91
CA ASN A 470 -22.45 -28.76 7.65
C ASN A 470 -23.25 -27.46 7.42
N LEU A 471 -22.59 -26.37 7.00
CA LEU A 471 -23.22 -25.12 6.57
C LEU A 471 -23.69 -25.12 5.10
N GLY A 472 -23.34 -26.15 4.33
CA GLY A 472 -23.65 -26.30 2.90
C GLY A 472 -22.54 -25.83 1.95
N TYR A 473 -21.32 -25.62 2.44
CA TYR A 473 -20.20 -25.08 1.66
C TYR A 473 -19.14 -26.15 1.35
N ASP A 474 -19.36 -26.91 0.27
CA ASP A 474 -18.37 -27.88 -0.25
C ASP A 474 -17.12 -27.21 -0.84
N ARG A 475 -17.22 -25.95 -1.28
CA ARG A 475 -16.10 -25.14 -1.78
C ARG A 475 -16.14 -23.73 -1.18
N TYR A 476 -15.01 -23.26 -0.65
CA TYR A 476 -14.90 -21.97 0.04
C TYR A 476 -13.47 -21.39 -0.05
N GLY A 477 -13.33 -20.08 0.17
CA GLY A 477 -12.04 -19.43 0.40
C GLY A 477 -11.68 -19.43 1.89
N VAL A 478 -10.39 -19.37 2.21
CA VAL A 478 -9.90 -19.20 3.58
C VAL A 478 -9.22 -17.86 3.71
N VAL A 479 -9.60 -17.07 4.71
CA VAL A 479 -8.90 -15.87 5.18
C VAL A 479 -8.20 -16.23 6.49
N SER A 480 -6.96 -15.79 6.69
CA SER A 480 -6.22 -16.07 7.92
C SER A 480 -5.36 -14.91 8.40
N THR A 481 -5.11 -14.90 9.71
CA THR A 481 -4.01 -14.14 10.34
C THR A 481 -3.42 -14.91 11.53
N ASP A 482 -2.24 -14.52 12.02
CA ASP A 482 -1.55 -15.09 13.19
C ASP A 482 -1.67 -16.64 13.34
N LEU A 483 -2.16 -17.20 14.46
CA LEU A 483 -2.34 -18.65 14.65
C LEU A 483 -3.31 -19.27 13.61
N GLY A 484 -4.27 -18.48 13.11
CA GLY A 484 -5.15 -18.85 12.00
C GLY A 484 -4.39 -19.13 10.70
N LEU A 485 -3.21 -18.54 10.48
CA LEU A 485 -2.32 -18.93 9.37
C LEU A 485 -1.86 -20.38 9.53
N VAL A 486 -1.47 -20.78 10.75
CA VAL A 486 -0.99 -22.14 11.02
C VAL A 486 -2.11 -23.15 10.76
N VAL A 487 -3.35 -22.83 11.15
CA VAL A 487 -4.52 -23.64 10.82
C VAL A 487 -4.78 -23.65 9.31
N ALA A 488 -4.77 -22.50 8.63
CA ALA A 488 -5.03 -22.39 7.19
C ALA A 488 -4.00 -23.16 6.33
N LEU A 489 -2.72 -23.10 6.68
CA LEU A 489 -1.66 -23.89 6.03
C LEU A 489 -1.88 -25.40 6.22
N TYR A 490 -2.43 -25.83 7.36
CA TYR A 490 -2.82 -27.22 7.54
C TYR A 490 -4.14 -27.60 6.88
N MET A 491 -5.10 -26.68 6.77
CA MET A 491 -6.28 -26.87 5.91
C MET A 491 -5.87 -27.07 4.45
N ALA A 492 -4.87 -26.32 3.97
CA ALA A 492 -4.28 -26.53 2.66
C ALA A 492 -3.65 -27.92 2.48
N GLU A 493 -2.95 -28.47 3.50
CA GLU A 493 -2.42 -29.85 3.44
C GLU A 493 -3.53 -30.92 3.46
N VAL A 494 -4.49 -30.84 4.38
CA VAL A 494 -5.39 -31.98 4.68
C VAL A 494 -6.75 -31.92 3.99
N VAL A 495 -7.24 -30.73 3.65
CA VAL A 495 -8.58 -30.48 3.06
C VAL A 495 -8.53 -29.51 1.87
N GLY A 496 -7.35 -29.32 1.25
CA GLY A 496 -7.13 -28.35 0.18
C GLY A 496 -8.05 -28.47 -1.05
N ASN A 497 -8.65 -29.65 -1.28
CA ASN A 497 -9.69 -29.85 -2.30
C ASN A 497 -10.98 -29.04 -2.07
N SER A 498 -11.30 -28.71 -0.81
CA SER A 498 -12.41 -27.82 -0.46
C SER A 498 -12.10 -26.35 -0.75
N ILE A 499 -10.81 -25.97 -0.72
CA ILE A 499 -10.38 -24.57 -0.79
C ILE A 499 -10.32 -24.10 -2.25
N ILE A 500 -10.78 -22.88 -2.54
CA ILE A 500 -10.64 -22.24 -3.88
C ILE A 500 -9.50 -21.22 -3.94
N GLY A 501 -9.14 -20.64 -2.80
CA GLY A 501 -8.05 -19.67 -2.63
C GLY A 501 -7.82 -19.38 -1.15
N HIS A 502 -6.63 -18.90 -0.83
CA HIS A 502 -6.20 -18.56 0.54
C HIS A 502 -5.75 -17.10 0.60
N PHE A 503 -6.26 -16.31 1.53
CA PHE A 503 -5.85 -14.91 1.73
C PHE A 503 -5.25 -14.75 3.12
N THR A 504 -4.11 -14.07 3.24
CA THR A 504 -3.46 -13.81 4.52
C THR A 504 -2.81 -12.44 4.57
N ASP A 505 -2.99 -11.72 5.67
CA ASP A 505 -2.29 -10.46 5.97
C ASP A 505 -1.04 -10.66 6.84
N PHE A 506 -0.86 -11.89 7.32
CA PHE A 506 0.28 -12.34 8.10
C PHE A 506 0.88 -13.57 7.43
N LEU A 507 2.17 -13.50 7.08
CA LEU A 507 2.97 -14.62 6.58
C LEU A 507 4.39 -14.49 7.13
N LEU A 508 4.57 -14.92 8.37
CA LEU A 508 5.84 -14.80 9.10
C LEU A 508 6.82 -15.91 8.68
N LEU A 509 7.97 -15.54 8.13
CA LEU A 509 8.92 -16.47 7.51
C LEU A 509 10.27 -16.41 8.23
N ASN A 510 10.47 -17.28 9.23
CA ASN A 510 11.72 -17.29 10.00
C ASN A 510 12.95 -17.51 9.10
N PRO A 511 14.00 -16.66 9.18
CA PRO A 511 15.23 -16.84 8.43
C PRO A 511 15.91 -18.18 8.73
N THR A 512 16.19 -18.94 7.67
CA THR A 512 16.83 -20.26 7.79
C THR A 512 18.31 -20.13 8.18
N PRO A 513 18.96 -21.22 8.66
CA PRO A 513 20.42 -21.24 8.83
C PRO A 513 21.20 -20.89 7.56
N GLU A 514 20.64 -21.16 6.37
CA GLU A 514 21.22 -20.79 5.08
C GLU A 514 21.08 -19.29 4.79
N ASP A 515 19.93 -18.67 5.06
CA ASP A 515 19.76 -17.21 4.94
C ASP A 515 20.73 -16.46 5.86
N GLN A 516 20.93 -16.95 7.08
CA GLN A 516 21.89 -16.40 8.05
C GLN A 516 23.35 -16.65 7.64
N GLU A 517 23.65 -17.67 6.83
CA GLU A 517 24.97 -17.91 6.23
C GLU A 517 25.22 -16.99 5.03
N ARG A 518 24.25 -16.90 4.10
CA ARG A 518 24.25 -15.94 3.00
C ARG A 518 24.47 -14.53 3.52
N MET A 519 23.75 -14.13 4.57
CA MET A 519 23.92 -12.83 5.22
C MET A 519 25.34 -12.58 5.73
N ARG A 520 25.96 -13.57 6.39
CA ARG A 520 27.33 -13.45 6.93
C ARG A 520 28.41 -13.35 5.84
N LYS A 521 28.12 -13.81 4.62
CA LYS A 521 29.03 -13.67 3.46
C LYS A 521 28.74 -12.44 2.60
N GLY A 522 27.59 -11.78 2.77
CA GLY A 522 27.11 -10.70 1.89
C GLY A 522 26.40 -11.19 0.62
N GLU A 523 25.82 -12.39 0.64
CA GLU A 523 25.08 -13.02 -0.47
C GLU A 523 23.55 -12.74 -0.40
N THR A 524 23.10 -11.83 0.48
CA THR A 524 21.70 -11.40 0.67
C THR A 524 21.42 -10.02 0.09
N THR A 525 20.18 -9.79 -0.39
CA THR A 525 19.72 -8.47 -0.85
C THR A 525 19.60 -7.47 0.31
N GLU A 526 19.48 -6.18 0.03
CA GLU A 526 19.26 -5.18 1.10
C GLU A 526 17.92 -5.41 1.83
N GLU A 527 16.90 -5.91 1.13
CA GLU A 527 15.61 -6.32 1.70
C GLU A 527 15.76 -7.50 2.65
N GLU A 528 16.38 -8.61 2.20
CA GLU A 528 16.69 -9.76 3.06
C GLU A 528 17.52 -9.32 4.28
N ASN A 529 18.51 -8.45 4.10
CA ASN A 529 19.30 -7.90 5.20
C ASN A 529 18.49 -7.06 6.20
N LYS A 530 17.45 -6.34 5.77
CA LYS A 530 16.54 -5.59 6.65
C LYS A 530 15.59 -6.55 7.37
N TYR A 531 15.02 -7.51 6.65
CA TYR A 531 14.08 -8.50 7.17
C TYR A 531 14.74 -9.41 8.23
N ILE A 532 15.90 -9.99 7.92
CA ILE A 532 16.64 -10.86 8.86
C ILE A 532 17.00 -10.10 10.15
N LYS A 533 17.37 -8.81 10.05
CA LYS A 533 17.65 -7.98 11.24
C LYS A 533 16.39 -7.73 12.08
N ALA A 534 15.26 -7.42 11.45
CA ALA A 534 14.00 -7.19 12.16
C ALA A 534 13.44 -8.47 12.80
N MET A 535 13.54 -9.61 12.10
CA MET A 535 13.19 -10.94 12.65
C MET A 535 14.11 -11.36 13.79
N ASN A 536 15.43 -11.15 13.67
CA ASN A 536 16.36 -11.39 14.78
C ASN A 536 16.00 -10.49 15.98
N ALA A 537 15.72 -9.19 15.76
CA ALA A 537 15.32 -8.26 16.81
C ALA A 537 14.01 -8.68 17.50
N TRP A 538 12.97 -9.00 16.73
CA TRP A 538 11.68 -9.54 17.22
C TRP A 538 11.91 -10.75 18.14
N ASN A 539 12.65 -11.75 17.64
CA ASN A 539 12.97 -12.98 18.36
C ASN A 539 13.81 -12.74 19.64
N THR A 540 14.62 -11.68 19.70
CA THR A 540 15.43 -11.34 20.90
C THR A 540 14.76 -10.40 21.91
N LEU A 541 13.79 -9.58 21.49
CA LEU A 541 13.26 -8.49 22.32
C LEU A 541 11.78 -8.65 22.71
N HIS A 542 10.94 -9.24 21.84
CA HIS A 542 9.48 -9.23 22.03
C HIS A 542 8.81 -10.60 21.92
N PHE A 543 9.42 -11.56 21.20
CA PHE A 543 8.84 -12.89 21.05
C PHE A 543 8.83 -13.72 22.35
N ALA A 544 9.30 -13.20 23.48
CA ALA A 544 9.40 -13.91 24.75
C ALA A 544 8.06 -14.48 25.27
N TYR A 545 6.91 -13.90 24.88
CA TYR A 545 5.60 -14.40 25.27
C TYR A 545 5.34 -15.82 24.73
N ALA A 546 5.60 -16.06 23.45
CA ALA A 546 5.18 -17.29 22.77
C ALA A 546 5.91 -18.56 23.27
N PRO A 547 7.23 -18.56 23.58
CA PRO A 547 7.89 -19.68 24.24
C PRO A 547 7.36 -19.96 25.66
N ILE A 548 6.92 -18.95 26.41
CA ILE A 548 6.30 -19.15 27.73
C ILE A 548 4.93 -19.80 27.55
N HIS A 549 4.12 -19.32 26.61
CA HIS A 549 2.81 -19.90 26.25
C HIS A 549 2.96 -21.35 25.76
N ALA A 550 3.98 -21.63 24.93
CA ALA A 550 4.23 -22.95 24.36
C ALA A 550 4.80 -23.99 25.36
N THR A 551 5.42 -23.56 26.46
CA THR A 551 6.14 -24.48 27.39
C THR A 551 5.63 -24.48 28.83
N LYS A 552 4.89 -23.43 29.24
CA LYS A 552 4.38 -23.20 30.60
C LYS A 552 2.98 -22.53 30.64
N PRO A 553 2.01 -22.88 29.77
CA PRO A 553 0.72 -22.18 29.70
C PRO A 553 -0.05 -22.20 31.02
N LEU A 554 -0.10 -23.34 31.71
CA LEU A 554 -0.82 -23.49 32.98
C LEU A 554 -0.23 -22.61 34.09
N LEU A 555 1.11 -22.57 34.19
CA LEU A 555 1.83 -21.77 35.18
C LEU A 555 1.56 -20.27 35.00
N LEU A 556 1.53 -19.79 33.75
CA LEU A 556 1.19 -18.40 33.44
C LEU A 556 -0.31 -18.13 33.67
N SER A 557 -1.18 -19.08 33.32
CA SER A 557 -2.63 -18.95 33.49
C SER A 557 -3.05 -18.70 34.93
N HIS A 558 -2.39 -19.30 35.93
CA HIS A 558 -2.73 -19.05 37.33
C HIS A 558 -2.57 -17.57 37.71
N SER A 559 -1.58 -16.88 37.14
CA SER A 559 -1.37 -15.43 37.33
C SER A 559 -2.42 -14.58 36.61
N PHE A 560 -2.84 -15.00 35.40
CA PHE A 560 -3.84 -14.29 34.60
C PHE A 560 -5.28 -14.53 35.08
N ALA A 561 -5.56 -15.67 35.72
CA ALA A 561 -6.85 -15.96 36.34
C ALA A 561 -7.10 -15.09 37.58
N ASP A 562 -6.07 -14.81 38.40
CA ASP A 562 -6.21 -13.90 39.55
C ASP A 562 -6.27 -12.41 39.16
N SER A 563 -5.56 -12.02 38.09
CA SER A 563 -5.38 -10.62 37.69
C SER A 563 -5.84 -10.36 36.25
N PRO A 564 -7.14 -10.07 36.02
CA PRO A 564 -7.66 -9.69 34.70
C PRO A 564 -7.02 -8.40 34.18
N VAL A 565 -6.69 -7.44 35.06
CA VAL A 565 -5.92 -6.24 34.68
C VAL A 565 -4.51 -6.61 34.23
N GLY A 566 -3.83 -7.56 34.92
CA GLY A 566 -2.51 -8.05 34.50
C GLY A 566 -2.56 -8.74 33.14
N HIS A 567 -3.61 -9.54 32.89
CA HIS A 567 -3.86 -10.14 31.58
C HIS A 567 -4.11 -9.10 30.49
N ALA A 568 -4.92 -8.06 30.77
CA ALA A 568 -5.17 -6.97 29.84
C ALA A 568 -3.90 -6.16 29.55
N GLY A 569 -3.01 -5.96 30.53
CA GLY A 569 -1.69 -5.36 30.32
C GLY A 569 -0.79 -6.18 29.40
N TRP A 570 -0.80 -7.52 29.55
CA TRP A 570 -0.05 -8.44 28.68
C TRP A 570 -0.58 -8.45 27.24
N VAL A 571 -1.91 -8.40 27.06
CA VAL A 571 -2.54 -8.22 25.74
C VAL A 571 -2.20 -6.85 25.15
N TRP A 572 -2.27 -5.79 25.95
CA TRP A 572 -2.00 -4.41 25.52
C TRP A 572 -0.55 -4.20 25.10
N ASP A 573 0.43 -4.83 25.79
CA ASP A 573 1.84 -4.76 25.40
C ASP A 573 2.05 -5.30 23.98
N LEU A 574 1.50 -6.48 23.65
CA LEU A 574 1.58 -7.00 22.28
C LEU A 574 0.81 -6.14 21.28
N LEU A 575 -0.40 -5.67 21.60
CA LEU A 575 -1.16 -4.76 20.74
C LEU A 575 -0.33 -3.49 20.43
N HIS A 576 0.34 -2.91 21.43
CA HIS A 576 1.18 -1.73 21.29
C HIS A 576 2.46 -2.03 20.47
N THR A 577 3.19 -3.09 20.81
CA THR A 577 4.43 -3.53 20.14
C THR A 577 4.21 -3.90 18.67
N ALA A 578 3.09 -4.57 18.38
CA ALA A 578 2.72 -4.98 17.03
C ALA A 578 1.88 -3.92 16.27
N SER A 579 1.63 -2.75 16.87
CA SER A 579 1.00 -1.61 16.20
C SER A 579 1.97 -0.84 15.29
N ASP A 580 1.39 -0.04 14.40
CA ASP A 580 2.08 1.02 13.66
C ASP A 580 1.97 2.40 14.36
N GLY A 581 1.88 2.41 15.70
CA GLY A 581 1.56 3.59 16.49
C GLY A 581 0.06 3.86 16.63
N TYR A 582 -0.79 2.94 16.14
CA TYR A 582 -2.24 2.97 16.37
C TYR A 582 -2.56 2.88 17.87
N SER A 583 -3.34 3.83 18.37
CA SER A 583 -3.74 3.89 19.78
C SER A 583 -5.07 3.17 19.99
N TYR A 584 -5.03 1.95 20.53
CA TYR A 584 -6.24 1.19 20.86
C TYR A 584 -6.95 1.82 22.08
N PRO A 585 -8.27 2.05 22.03
CA PRO A 585 -9.02 2.53 23.19
C PRO A 585 -9.10 1.45 24.28
N PHE A 586 -9.27 1.87 25.54
CA PHE A 586 -9.38 0.94 26.67
C PHE A 586 -10.54 -0.05 26.50
N ASP A 587 -11.67 0.34 25.91
CA ASP A 587 -12.77 -0.58 25.60
C ASP A 587 -12.32 -1.74 24.71
N TYR A 588 -11.50 -1.48 23.69
CA TYR A 588 -10.97 -2.53 22.79
C TYR A 588 -10.01 -3.45 23.54
N ILE A 589 -9.11 -2.89 24.35
CA ILE A 589 -8.12 -3.66 25.15
C ILE A 589 -8.83 -4.56 26.17
N ILE A 590 -9.80 -4.02 26.91
CA ILE A 590 -10.57 -4.74 27.93
C ILE A 590 -11.45 -5.81 27.28
N THR A 591 -12.17 -5.49 26.21
CA THR A 591 -13.01 -6.46 25.46
C THR A 591 -12.15 -7.59 24.90
N THR A 592 -11.00 -7.28 24.30
CA THR A 592 -10.07 -8.28 23.77
C THR A 592 -9.52 -9.17 24.88
N SER A 593 -9.19 -8.60 26.05
CA SER A 593 -8.74 -9.37 27.21
C SER A 593 -9.84 -10.31 27.73
N LEU A 594 -11.07 -9.82 27.90
CA LEU A 594 -12.21 -10.63 28.35
C LEU A 594 -12.57 -11.75 27.37
N MET A 595 -12.54 -11.48 26.06
CA MET A 595 -12.74 -12.51 25.02
C MET A 595 -11.69 -13.64 25.05
N LEU A 596 -10.54 -13.42 25.67
CA LEU A 596 -9.49 -14.42 25.90
C LEU A 596 -9.53 -15.00 27.33
N TRP A 597 -10.49 -14.59 28.15
CA TRP A 597 -10.61 -14.92 29.58
C TRP A 597 -11.89 -15.72 29.90
N ILE A 598 -12.93 -15.59 29.07
CA ILE A 598 -14.20 -16.36 29.17
C ILE A 598 -13.97 -17.89 29.19
N GLN A 599 -12.97 -18.39 28.45
CA GLN A 599 -12.60 -19.81 28.41
C GLN A 599 -11.53 -20.22 29.44
N GLU A 600 -11.30 -19.36 30.44
CA GLU A 600 -10.07 -19.22 31.22
C GLU A 600 -8.82 -18.92 30.34
N PRO A 601 -7.86 -18.11 30.82
CA PRO A 601 -6.69 -17.77 30.01
C PRO A 601 -5.85 -19.00 29.60
N TYR A 602 -5.98 -20.13 30.30
CA TYR A 602 -5.25 -21.36 30.00
C TYR A 602 -5.44 -21.85 28.56
N ALA A 603 -6.65 -21.76 28.01
CA ALA A 603 -6.98 -22.38 26.74
C ALA A 603 -6.29 -21.66 25.55
N GLY A 604 -6.42 -20.33 25.49
CA GLY A 604 -5.72 -19.50 24.51
C GLY A 604 -4.19 -19.58 24.62
N LEU A 605 -3.65 -19.63 25.85
CA LEU A 605 -2.21 -19.86 26.07
C LEU A 605 -1.76 -21.24 25.58
N ARG A 606 -2.57 -22.28 25.83
CA ARG A 606 -2.28 -23.66 25.44
C ARG A 606 -2.27 -23.85 23.92
N ALA A 607 -2.99 -23.02 23.15
CA ALA A 607 -2.94 -23.06 21.69
C ALA A 607 -1.51 -22.97 21.12
N TYR A 608 -0.60 -22.25 21.79
CA TYR A 608 0.82 -22.22 21.45
C TYR A 608 1.55 -23.55 21.75
N THR A 609 1.18 -24.28 22.81
CA THR A 609 1.73 -25.60 23.11
C THR A 609 1.33 -26.63 22.05
N GLU A 610 0.11 -26.54 21.51
CA GLU A 610 -0.36 -27.45 20.46
C GLU A 610 0.15 -27.04 19.07
N SER A 611 0.28 -25.73 18.79
CA SER A 611 0.66 -25.19 17.45
C SER A 611 2.16 -25.00 17.23
N LEU A 612 2.96 -24.74 18.28
CA LEU A 612 4.42 -24.57 18.19
C LEU A 612 5.21 -25.80 18.70
N LYS A 613 4.63 -27.00 18.59
CA LYS A 613 5.37 -28.25 18.86
C LYS A 613 6.63 -28.31 17.97
N PRO A 614 7.78 -28.81 18.48
CA PRO A 614 8.99 -28.97 17.67
C PRO A 614 8.71 -29.78 16.38
N GLY A 615 9.13 -29.26 15.24
CA GLY A 615 8.87 -29.86 13.93
C GLY A 615 7.46 -29.61 13.35
N MET A 616 6.53 -28.96 14.08
CA MET A 616 5.19 -28.67 13.55
C MET A 616 5.29 -27.77 12.33
N PHE A 617 5.84 -26.57 12.48
CA PHE A 617 5.96 -25.60 11.37
C PHE A 617 6.91 -26.10 10.26
N ASP A 618 7.99 -26.81 10.64
CA ASP A 618 8.95 -27.40 9.70
C ASP A 618 8.36 -28.54 8.85
N SER A 619 7.22 -29.13 9.26
CA SER A 619 6.53 -30.20 8.54
C SER A 619 5.42 -29.73 7.59
N VAL A 620 5.11 -28.42 7.60
CA VAL A 620 4.18 -27.80 6.65
C VAL A 620 4.78 -27.86 5.24
N LYS A 621 4.03 -28.41 4.29
CA LYS A 621 4.43 -28.45 2.87
C LYS A 621 3.99 -27.17 2.16
N ARG A 622 4.72 -26.76 1.13
CA ARG A 622 4.25 -25.71 0.21
C ARG A 622 2.89 -26.09 -0.36
N THR A 623 1.93 -25.17 -0.31
CA THR A 623 0.62 -25.34 -0.96
C THR A 623 0.62 -24.81 -2.40
N GLU A 624 -0.11 -25.50 -3.28
CA GLU A 624 -0.38 -25.06 -4.66
C GLU A 624 -1.68 -24.23 -4.78
N ILE A 625 -2.45 -24.10 -3.69
CA ILE A 625 -3.67 -23.28 -3.66
C ILE A 625 -3.28 -21.83 -3.99
N PRO A 626 -4.01 -21.14 -4.90
CA PRO A 626 -3.76 -19.73 -5.19
C PRO A 626 -3.85 -18.89 -3.90
N THR A 627 -2.74 -18.27 -3.51
CA THR A 627 -2.64 -17.49 -2.27
C THR A 627 -2.46 -16.01 -2.56
N GLY A 628 -3.24 -15.19 -1.85
CA GLY A 628 -3.07 -13.75 -1.74
C GLY A 628 -2.35 -13.43 -0.44
N VAL A 629 -1.16 -12.85 -0.55
CA VAL A 629 -0.34 -12.42 0.59
C VAL A 629 -0.34 -10.90 0.61
N ILE A 630 -0.87 -10.31 1.68
CA ILE A 630 -0.64 -8.90 1.98
C ILE A 630 0.22 -8.76 3.23
N GLN A 631 0.93 -7.63 3.33
CA GLN A 631 1.81 -7.33 4.44
C GLN A 631 1.62 -5.88 4.86
N PHE A 632 1.44 -5.65 6.15
CA PHE A 632 1.38 -4.31 6.76
C PHE A 632 2.61 -4.11 7.65
N GLY A 633 3.12 -2.88 7.70
CA GLY A 633 4.38 -2.53 8.34
C GLY A 633 4.20 -1.74 9.62
N ASN A 634 5.30 -1.59 10.37
CA ASN A 634 5.30 -0.93 11.68
C ASN A 634 6.24 0.30 11.68
N ILE A 635 6.28 1.10 10.60
CA ILE A 635 7.15 2.28 10.54
C ILE A 635 6.81 3.36 11.58
N GLY A 636 5.54 3.61 11.88
CA GLY A 636 5.10 4.45 13.00
C GLY A 636 5.17 3.75 14.37
N GLY A 637 5.40 2.44 14.38
CA GLY A 637 5.42 1.60 15.59
C GLY A 637 6.48 2.00 16.62
N PRO A 638 6.21 1.77 17.93
CA PRO A 638 7.03 2.25 19.06
C PRO A 638 8.42 1.60 19.16
N PHE A 639 8.73 0.60 18.33
CA PHE A 639 9.99 -0.16 18.36
C PHE A 639 10.77 -0.04 17.04
N PRO A 640 11.78 0.86 16.95
CA PRO A 640 12.52 1.10 15.71
C PRO A 640 13.25 -0.11 15.11
N ALA A 641 13.58 -1.11 15.93
CA ALA A 641 14.20 -2.36 15.46
C ALA A 641 13.21 -3.32 14.78
N LEU A 642 11.90 -3.17 15.02
CA LEU A 642 10.86 -4.09 14.57
C LEU A 642 10.16 -3.65 13.28
N LYS A 643 10.37 -2.42 12.80
CA LYS A 643 9.62 -1.76 11.69
C LYS A 643 9.43 -2.58 10.40
N LYS A 644 10.16 -3.69 10.23
CA LYS A 644 10.16 -4.59 9.06
C LYS A 644 9.89 -6.08 9.38
N TYR A 645 9.49 -6.46 10.61
CA TYR A 645 9.40 -7.89 11.00
C TYR A 645 8.27 -8.68 10.30
N ILE A 646 7.19 -8.00 9.87
CA ILE A 646 6.11 -8.60 9.06
C ILE A 646 6.47 -8.59 7.56
N LEU A 647 7.39 -7.73 7.13
CA LEU A 647 7.64 -7.41 5.72
C LEU A 647 8.63 -8.40 5.07
N ALA A 648 8.26 -9.68 5.04
CA ALA A 648 9.06 -10.75 4.44
C ALA A 648 9.23 -10.55 2.92
N PRO A 649 10.41 -10.85 2.33
CA PRO A 649 10.62 -10.75 0.89
C PRO A 649 9.58 -11.55 0.10
N GLU A 650 9.08 -11.00 -1.01
CA GLU A 650 8.06 -11.66 -1.86
C GLU A 650 8.55 -13.04 -2.33
N SER A 651 9.83 -13.12 -2.74
CA SER A 651 10.50 -14.37 -3.15
C SER A 651 10.67 -15.41 -2.03
N TRP A 652 10.42 -15.05 -0.77
CA TRP A 652 10.39 -16.01 0.34
C TRP A 652 8.99 -16.60 0.55
N THR A 653 7.92 -15.95 0.10
CA THR A 653 6.53 -16.46 0.25
C THR A 653 6.35 -17.82 -0.43
N GLU A 654 6.98 -17.99 -1.59
CA GLU A 654 7.08 -19.22 -2.37
C GLU A 654 7.69 -20.43 -1.64
N ARG A 655 8.24 -20.24 -0.44
CA ARG A 655 8.67 -21.34 0.45
C ARG A 655 7.50 -22.11 1.04
N LEU A 656 6.33 -21.48 1.23
CA LEU A 656 5.15 -22.06 1.87
C LEU A 656 3.86 -22.01 1.04
N VAL A 657 3.72 -21.04 0.13
CA VAL A 657 2.48 -20.79 -0.61
C VAL A 657 2.73 -20.58 -2.11
N ASN A 658 1.65 -20.58 -2.89
CA ASN A 658 1.64 -20.24 -4.32
C ASN A 658 1.09 -18.82 -4.48
N THR A 659 1.97 -17.81 -4.45
CA THR A 659 1.58 -16.40 -4.36
C THR A 659 1.12 -15.87 -5.72
N VAL A 660 -0.20 -15.76 -5.91
CA VAL A 660 -0.81 -15.18 -7.13
C VAL A 660 -1.13 -13.69 -6.98
N TYR A 661 -1.10 -13.18 -5.75
CA TYR A 661 -1.32 -11.77 -5.42
C TYR A 661 -0.44 -11.37 -4.23
N PHE A 662 0.53 -10.50 -4.45
CA PHE A 662 1.36 -9.91 -3.39
C PHE A 662 1.13 -8.41 -3.28
N ARG A 663 0.92 -7.88 -2.07
CA ARG A 663 0.92 -6.43 -1.79
C ARG A 663 1.57 -6.13 -0.43
N ARG A 664 2.19 -4.96 -0.32
CA ARG A 664 2.89 -4.52 0.90
C ARG A 664 2.64 -3.05 1.17
N HIS A 665 2.34 -2.73 2.42
CA HIS A 665 2.35 -1.39 2.99
C HIS A 665 3.46 -1.27 4.04
N GLU A 666 3.99 -0.07 4.22
CA GLU A 666 4.98 0.18 5.28
C GLU A 666 4.37 0.55 6.64
N PHE A 667 3.04 0.70 6.66
CA PHE A 667 2.20 1.13 7.77
C PHE A 667 1.12 0.09 8.11
N GLY A 668 0.34 0.32 9.17
CA GLY A 668 -0.85 -0.45 9.57
C GLY A 668 -0.64 -1.50 10.67
N GLY A 669 0.55 -2.11 10.77
CA GLY A 669 0.90 -3.08 11.80
C GLY A 669 0.20 -4.45 11.66
N HIS A 670 0.19 -5.23 12.73
CA HIS A 670 -0.29 -6.62 12.72
C HIS A 670 -1.82 -6.78 12.66
N PHE A 671 -2.60 -5.75 13.00
CA PHE A 671 -4.07 -5.81 13.06
C PHE A 671 -4.74 -4.89 12.02
N PRO A 672 -4.48 -5.10 10.71
CA PRO A 672 -4.94 -4.17 9.66
C PRO A 672 -6.46 -4.10 9.49
N THR A 673 -7.23 -5.10 9.92
CA THR A 673 -8.71 -5.02 9.96
C THR A 673 -9.25 -4.05 11.02
N VAL A 674 -8.39 -3.59 11.95
CA VAL A 674 -8.72 -2.60 13.00
C VAL A 674 -8.09 -1.25 12.68
N SER A 675 -6.86 -1.25 12.16
CA SER A 675 -6.12 -0.01 11.88
C SER A 675 -6.35 0.56 10.47
N GLN A 676 -6.67 -0.27 9.48
CA GLN A 676 -6.77 0.05 8.04
C GLN A 676 -7.89 -0.76 7.31
N PRO A 677 -9.12 -0.89 7.86
CA PRO A 677 -10.11 -1.85 7.36
C PRO A 677 -10.48 -1.67 5.88
N GLU A 678 -10.65 -0.45 5.39
CA GLU A 678 -11.05 -0.18 4.00
C GLU A 678 -9.98 -0.62 2.99
N LEU A 679 -8.70 -0.41 3.33
CA LEU A 679 -7.57 -0.82 2.52
C LEU A 679 -7.38 -2.34 2.53
N TRP A 680 -7.58 -2.97 3.70
CA TRP A 680 -7.60 -4.43 3.82
C TRP A 680 -8.71 -5.06 2.96
N MET A 681 -9.94 -4.53 3.05
CA MET A 681 -11.08 -5.02 2.27
C MET A 681 -10.87 -4.85 0.77
N GLN A 682 -10.28 -3.73 0.33
CA GLN A 682 -9.88 -3.55 -1.08
C GLN A 682 -8.92 -4.65 -1.54
N HIS A 683 -7.96 -5.08 -0.71
CA HIS A 683 -7.05 -6.15 -1.08
C HIS A 683 -7.72 -7.54 -1.15
N LEU A 684 -8.64 -7.86 -0.23
CA LEU A 684 -9.41 -9.11 -0.32
C LEU A 684 -10.27 -9.12 -1.60
N LEU A 685 -10.95 -8.01 -1.88
CA LEU A 685 -11.72 -7.85 -3.11
C LEU A 685 -10.82 -7.99 -4.33
N PHE A 686 -9.68 -7.28 -4.41
CA PHE A 686 -8.73 -7.41 -5.52
C PHE A 686 -8.15 -8.83 -5.68
N PHE A 687 -8.00 -9.59 -4.59
CA PHE A 687 -7.57 -10.98 -4.64
C PHE A 687 -8.65 -11.90 -5.26
N ASP A 688 -9.95 -11.63 -5.05
CA ASP A 688 -11.03 -12.38 -5.72
C ASP A 688 -10.98 -12.27 -7.26
N TYR A 689 -10.58 -11.11 -7.81
CA TYR A 689 -10.30 -10.97 -9.25
C TYR A 689 -9.00 -11.67 -9.69
N ALA A 690 -8.07 -11.93 -8.76
CA ALA A 690 -6.77 -12.55 -9.04
C ALA A 690 -6.77 -14.08 -8.88
N ILE A 691 -7.67 -14.64 -8.07
CA ILE A 691 -8.01 -16.07 -8.12
C ILE A 691 -8.62 -16.35 -9.51
N PRO A 692 -8.12 -17.35 -10.27
CA PRO A 692 -8.78 -17.79 -11.50
C PRO A 692 -10.11 -18.49 -11.17
N THR A 693 -11.19 -17.71 -10.99
CA THR A 693 -12.54 -18.13 -10.59
C THR A 693 -13.19 -19.05 -11.63
N SER A 694 -12.81 -20.34 -11.58
CA SER A 694 -13.28 -21.40 -12.48
C SER A 694 -13.12 -21.07 -13.97
N ALA A 695 -11.92 -20.61 -14.37
CA ALA A 695 -11.52 -20.46 -15.78
C ALA A 695 -11.45 -21.81 -16.58
N MET A 696 -12.05 -22.88 -16.04
CA MET A 696 -12.09 -24.24 -16.58
C MET A 696 -13.35 -24.53 -17.42
N ASP A 697 -14.50 -23.91 -17.12
CA ASP A 697 -15.79 -24.23 -17.79
C ASP A 697 -16.18 -23.28 -18.93
N LYS A 698 -15.62 -22.06 -18.98
CA LYS A 698 -15.97 -21.09 -20.03
C LYS A 698 -15.06 -21.21 -21.24
N LYS A 699 -15.65 -21.47 -22.42
CA LYS A 699 -14.94 -21.63 -23.70
C LYS A 699 -13.96 -20.49 -23.95
N LYS A 700 -12.65 -20.80 -24.02
CA LYS A 700 -11.64 -19.85 -24.49
C LYS A 700 -11.89 -19.52 -25.96
N GLN A 701 -12.20 -18.25 -26.22
CA GLN A 701 -12.45 -17.72 -27.56
C GLN A 701 -11.16 -17.66 -28.40
N ARG A 702 -11.30 -17.83 -29.73
CA ARG A 702 -10.30 -17.39 -30.71
C ARG A 702 -10.59 -15.95 -31.11
N ILE A 703 -9.66 -15.04 -30.84
CA ILE A 703 -9.82 -13.61 -31.06
C ILE A 703 -8.79 -13.14 -32.09
N VAL A 704 -9.25 -12.47 -33.13
CA VAL A 704 -8.39 -11.85 -34.15
C VAL A 704 -8.40 -10.34 -33.95
N ILE A 705 -7.21 -9.75 -33.85
CA ILE A 705 -7.02 -8.30 -33.68
C ILE A 705 -6.40 -7.75 -34.96
N THR A 706 -6.79 -6.56 -35.41
CA THR A 706 -6.15 -5.90 -36.55
C THR A 706 -5.75 -4.47 -36.20
N GLY A 707 -4.49 -4.12 -36.50
CA GLY A 707 -3.83 -2.88 -36.08
C GLY A 707 -2.86 -3.12 -34.92
N GLY A 708 -1.56 -3.12 -35.22
CA GLY A 708 -0.45 -3.21 -34.25
C GLY A 708 -0.13 -1.90 -33.53
N GLY A 709 -1.14 -1.06 -33.31
CA GLY A 709 -1.03 0.15 -32.50
C GLY A 709 -1.11 -0.16 -30.99
N LEU A 710 -0.98 0.87 -30.16
CA LEU A 710 -1.05 0.73 -28.68
C LEU A 710 -2.29 -0.04 -28.21
N GLY A 711 -3.47 0.28 -28.75
CA GLY A 711 -4.73 -0.40 -28.39
C GLY A 711 -4.76 -1.88 -28.79
N GLY A 712 -4.32 -2.21 -30.00
CA GLY A 712 -4.27 -3.60 -30.45
C GLY A 712 -3.24 -4.44 -29.68
N LEU A 713 -2.07 -3.88 -29.37
CA LEU A 713 -1.04 -4.54 -28.57
C LEU A 713 -1.48 -4.70 -27.10
N ALA A 714 -2.13 -3.70 -26.51
CA ALA A 714 -2.72 -3.81 -25.17
C ALA A 714 -3.83 -4.87 -25.10
N ALA A 715 -4.72 -4.92 -26.12
CA ALA A 715 -5.75 -5.94 -26.23
C ALA A 715 -5.14 -7.34 -26.40
N ALA A 716 -4.10 -7.46 -27.24
CA ALA A 716 -3.39 -8.71 -27.42
C ALA A 716 -2.72 -9.17 -26.13
N CYS A 717 -2.13 -8.25 -25.37
CA CYS A 717 -1.52 -8.54 -24.08
C CYS A 717 -2.54 -9.04 -23.05
N ARG A 718 -3.61 -8.29 -22.78
CA ARG A 718 -4.59 -8.70 -21.75
C ARG A 718 -5.30 -10.00 -22.14
N LEU A 719 -5.86 -10.07 -23.35
CA LEU A 719 -6.66 -11.23 -23.77
C LEU A 719 -5.83 -12.53 -23.89
N ALA A 720 -4.53 -12.44 -24.19
CA ALA A 720 -3.65 -13.60 -24.14
C ALA A 720 -3.32 -14.02 -22.69
N ARG A 721 -3.13 -13.07 -21.76
CA ARG A 721 -2.99 -13.38 -20.31
C ARG A 721 -4.24 -14.02 -19.74
N ASP A 722 -5.43 -13.65 -20.24
CA ASP A 722 -6.71 -14.32 -19.93
C ASP A 722 -6.82 -15.74 -20.52
N GLY A 723 -5.86 -16.17 -21.35
CA GLY A 723 -5.81 -17.50 -21.97
C GLY A 723 -6.64 -17.63 -23.26
N HIS A 724 -6.97 -16.55 -23.95
CA HIS A 724 -7.61 -16.61 -25.27
C HIS A 724 -6.60 -16.92 -26.38
N GLN A 725 -7.05 -17.56 -27.47
CA GLN A 725 -6.22 -17.75 -28.65
C GLN A 725 -6.19 -16.45 -29.47
N VAL A 726 -5.15 -15.63 -29.26
CA VAL A 726 -5.00 -14.33 -29.94
C VAL A 726 -4.09 -14.41 -31.17
N ASP A 727 -4.57 -13.89 -32.30
CA ASP A 727 -3.77 -13.54 -33.49
C ASP A 727 -3.95 -12.04 -33.81
N LEU A 728 -2.88 -11.25 -33.79
CA LEU A 728 -2.88 -9.83 -34.20
C LEU A 728 -2.26 -9.66 -35.59
N TYR A 729 -2.93 -8.93 -36.47
CA TYR A 729 -2.47 -8.64 -37.83
C TYR A 729 -2.15 -7.15 -38.00
N GLU A 730 -0.96 -6.84 -38.50
CA GLU A 730 -0.52 -5.45 -38.74
C GLU A 730 0.01 -5.29 -40.17
N ARG A 731 -0.50 -4.27 -40.87
CA ARG A 731 -0.12 -3.94 -42.26
C ARG A 731 1.34 -3.51 -42.42
N SER A 732 1.93 -2.92 -41.38
CA SER A 732 3.32 -2.48 -41.32
C SER A 732 4.26 -3.67 -41.13
N LYS A 733 5.49 -3.58 -41.66
CA LYS A 733 6.47 -4.69 -41.59
C LYS A 733 7.21 -4.81 -40.24
N SER A 734 6.92 -3.90 -39.32
CA SER A 734 7.50 -3.80 -37.97
C SER A 734 6.60 -2.94 -37.09
N LEU A 735 6.93 -2.82 -35.80
CA LEU A 735 6.44 -1.75 -34.93
C LEU A 735 6.78 -0.36 -35.51
N SER A 736 6.08 0.67 -35.01
CA SER A 736 6.29 2.05 -35.41
C SER A 736 7.56 2.64 -34.78
N THR A 737 8.36 3.33 -35.59
CA THR A 737 9.51 4.14 -35.12
C THR A 737 9.15 5.61 -34.94
N ALA A 738 7.86 5.96 -34.94
CA ALA A 738 7.42 7.34 -34.70
C ALA A 738 7.44 7.65 -33.21
N SER A 739 8.35 8.52 -32.80
CA SER A 739 8.43 9.08 -31.45
C SER A 739 7.27 10.06 -31.17
N GLY A 740 7.11 10.42 -29.90
CA GLY A 740 6.11 11.37 -29.45
C GLY A 740 5.61 11.06 -28.04
N ALA A 741 5.35 12.11 -27.27
CA ALA A 741 4.86 12.03 -25.90
C ALA A 741 3.55 11.25 -25.80
N ILE A 742 3.39 10.45 -24.75
CA ILE A 742 2.11 9.93 -24.31
C ILE A 742 1.99 9.97 -22.78
N PHE A 743 0.80 10.32 -22.32
CA PHE A 743 0.41 10.24 -20.91
C PHE A 743 -0.56 9.07 -20.72
N VAL A 744 -0.44 8.37 -19.59
CA VAL A 744 -1.40 7.37 -19.12
C VAL A 744 -1.98 7.90 -17.82
N ARG A 745 -3.27 8.20 -17.84
CA ARG A 745 -4.03 8.76 -16.70
C ARG A 745 -4.29 7.68 -15.64
N SER A 746 -4.55 8.07 -14.39
CA SER A 746 -4.61 7.17 -13.22
C SER A 746 -5.56 5.98 -13.37
N ASN A 747 -6.70 6.17 -14.05
CA ASN A 747 -7.66 5.14 -14.48
C ASN A 747 -7.02 4.06 -15.38
N GLY A 748 -6.21 4.46 -16.36
CA GLY A 748 -5.45 3.55 -17.21
C GLY A 748 -4.32 2.85 -16.45
N VAL A 749 -3.66 3.56 -15.53
CA VAL A 749 -2.61 2.99 -14.66
C VAL A 749 -3.18 1.96 -13.69
N ARG A 750 -4.37 2.21 -13.10
CA ARG A 750 -5.14 1.25 -12.29
C ARG A 750 -5.34 -0.07 -13.02
N CYS A 751 -5.74 -0.02 -14.29
CA CYS A 751 -5.89 -1.21 -15.11
C CYS A 751 -4.56 -1.97 -15.26
N PHE A 752 -3.46 -1.31 -15.64
CA PHE A 752 -2.15 -1.97 -15.74
C PHE A 752 -1.63 -2.55 -14.41
N TYR A 753 -1.95 -1.93 -13.28
CA TYR A 753 -1.68 -2.49 -11.95
C TYR A 753 -2.48 -3.79 -11.68
N CYS A 754 -3.75 -3.83 -12.09
CA CYS A 754 -4.59 -5.03 -12.00
C CYS A 754 -4.12 -6.13 -12.98
N TRP A 755 -3.61 -5.76 -14.16
CA TRP A 755 -3.05 -6.68 -15.15
C TRP A 755 -1.67 -7.25 -14.75
N GLN A 756 -1.15 -6.86 -13.58
CA GLN A 756 0.19 -7.19 -13.06
C GLN A 756 1.34 -6.66 -13.93
N MET A 757 1.15 -5.52 -14.61
CA MET A 757 2.11 -4.94 -15.55
C MET A 757 2.92 -3.77 -14.97
N ARG A 758 2.79 -3.50 -13.67
CA ARG A 758 3.40 -2.34 -12.99
C ARG A 758 4.90 -2.20 -13.30
N GLU A 759 5.69 -3.21 -12.99
CA GLU A 759 7.16 -3.12 -13.05
C GLU A 759 7.68 -2.85 -14.47
N VAL A 760 7.10 -3.54 -15.47
CA VAL A 760 7.52 -3.43 -16.87
C VAL A 760 7.09 -2.10 -17.50
N PHE A 761 6.09 -1.41 -16.95
CA PHE A 761 5.75 -0.03 -17.30
C PHE A 761 6.60 0.98 -16.54
N GLU A 762 6.78 0.85 -15.22
CA GLU A 762 7.62 1.75 -14.41
C GLU A 762 9.10 1.72 -14.82
N ALA A 763 9.57 0.65 -15.46
CA ALA A 763 10.87 0.59 -16.11
C ALA A 763 11.04 1.51 -17.34
N VAL A 764 9.93 1.96 -17.97
CA VAL A 764 9.94 2.79 -19.19
C VAL A 764 9.13 4.10 -19.09
N THR A 765 8.48 4.36 -17.96
CA THR A 765 7.65 5.56 -17.71
C THR A 765 8.16 6.38 -16.53
N ALA A 766 7.98 7.70 -16.59
CA ALA A 766 8.20 8.59 -15.43
C ALA A 766 6.86 9.03 -14.80
N PRO A 767 6.70 8.99 -13.47
CA PRO A 767 5.47 9.43 -12.79
C PRO A 767 5.26 10.94 -12.92
N ILE A 768 4.03 11.39 -13.16
CA ILE A 768 3.67 12.83 -13.17
C ILE A 768 3.21 13.23 -11.77
N LYS A 769 3.80 14.32 -11.24
CA LYS A 769 3.49 14.85 -9.91
C LYS A 769 2.39 15.91 -9.95
N GLU A 770 2.54 16.91 -10.81
CA GLU A 770 1.50 17.90 -11.11
C GLU A 770 1.45 18.19 -12.62
N HIS A 771 0.29 18.62 -13.11
CA HIS A 771 0.14 19.28 -14.41
C HIS A 771 0.09 20.80 -14.21
N GLU A 772 0.94 21.54 -14.89
CA GLU A 772 0.92 23.00 -14.92
C GLU A 772 0.43 23.52 -16.28
N THR A 773 -0.52 24.45 -16.26
CA THR A 773 -0.87 25.26 -17.43
C THR A 773 -0.36 26.68 -17.21
N ARG A 774 0.50 27.14 -18.13
CA ARG A 774 1.15 28.45 -18.12
C ARG A 774 0.76 29.28 -19.34
N ASN A 775 0.85 30.59 -19.21
CA ASN A 775 0.64 31.52 -20.32
C ASN A 775 1.77 31.38 -21.35
N GLY A 776 1.41 31.23 -22.63
CA GLY A 776 2.35 31.05 -23.73
C GLY A 776 3.41 32.15 -23.85
N VAL A 777 3.08 33.40 -23.50
CA VAL A 777 3.95 34.58 -23.68
C VAL A 777 4.52 35.11 -22.37
N THR A 778 3.75 35.17 -21.28
CA THR A 778 4.25 35.68 -19.98
C THR A 778 4.94 34.61 -19.13
N ASN A 779 4.78 33.31 -19.46
CA ASN A 779 5.20 32.15 -18.63
C ASN A 779 4.58 32.09 -17.22
N GLU A 780 3.59 32.93 -16.96
CA GLU A 780 2.79 32.99 -15.73
C GLU A 780 1.99 31.69 -15.53
N LEU A 781 1.95 31.18 -14.30
CA LEU A 781 1.19 29.98 -13.95
C LEU A 781 -0.31 30.33 -13.88
N LEU A 782 -1.11 29.72 -14.76
CA LEU A 782 -2.54 29.98 -14.89
C LEU A 782 -3.40 28.95 -14.15
N HIS A 783 -2.94 27.70 -14.08
CA HIS A 783 -3.61 26.59 -13.41
C HIS A 783 -2.62 25.48 -13.06
N ARG A 784 -2.92 24.74 -11.98
CA ARG A 784 -2.17 23.58 -11.52
C ARG A 784 -3.14 22.49 -11.06
N LEU A 785 -2.86 21.25 -11.44
CA LEU A 785 -3.67 20.07 -11.13
C LEU A 785 -2.76 18.95 -10.61
N ASN A 786 -2.94 18.53 -9.36
CA ASN A 786 -2.28 17.34 -8.82
C ASN A 786 -3.25 16.14 -8.92
N PRO A 787 -2.98 15.12 -9.75
CA PRO A 787 -3.87 13.97 -9.91
C PRO A 787 -3.95 13.08 -8.66
N GLN A 788 -2.94 13.12 -7.77
CA GLN A 788 -2.89 12.32 -6.53
C GLN A 788 -3.91 12.77 -5.48
N ILE A 789 -4.55 13.95 -5.67
CA ILE A 789 -5.71 14.39 -4.87
C ILE A 789 -6.94 13.53 -5.20
N TYR A 790 -7.02 13.00 -6.41
CA TYR A 790 -8.20 12.31 -6.94
C TYR A 790 -8.09 10.79 -6.91
N SER A 791 -6.91 10.24 -7.17
CA SER A 791 -6.68 8.79 -7.18
C SER A 791 -5.35 8.41 -6.50
N SER A 792 -5.32 7.25 -5.85
CA SER A 792 -4.11 6.64 -5.30
C SER A 792 -3.16 6.09 -6.38
N PHE A 793 -3.60 6.01 -7.64
CA PHE A 793 -2.77 5.56 -8.76
C PHE A 793 -2.06 6.77 -9.41
N PRO A 794 -0.74 6.69 -9.65
CA PRO A 794 -0.01 7.78 -10.31
C PRO A 794 -0.44 7.90 -11.76
N GLU A 795 -0.19 9.06 -12.36
CA GLU A 795 -0.15 9.18 -13.82
C GLU A 795 1.27 8.89 -14.34
N TRP A 796 1.37 8.32 -15.53
CA TRP A 796 2.64 8.02 -16.19
C TRP A 796 2.85 8.87 -17.44
N SER A 797 4.10 9.22 -17.73
CA SER A 797 4.54 9.81 -18.99
C SER A 797 5.65 8.99 -19.63
N THR A 798 5.56 8.72 -20.92
CA THR A 798 6.63 8.09 -21.71
C THR A 798 6.54 8.51 -23.18
N ASP A 799 7.34 7.90 -24.05
CA ASP A 799 7.17 7.99 -25.50
C ASP A 799 6.35 6.81 -26.04
N ARG A 800 5.72 7.02 -27.20
CA ARG A 800 4.87 6.04 -27.86
C ARG A 800 5.60 4.74 -28.27
N GLN A 801 6.91 4.79 -28.52
CA GLN A 801 7.68 3.65 -29.04
C GLN A 801 8.06 2.67 -27.91
N ALA A 802 8.55 3.18 -26.77
CA ALA A 802 8.82 2.38 -25.58
C ALA A 802 7.54 1.65 -25.10
N LEU A 803 6.42 2.36 -25.09
CA LEU A 803 5.11 1.80 -24.72
C LEU A 803 4.62 0.73 -25.69
N GLN A 804 4.80 0.91 -27.02
CA GLN A 804 4.53 -0.16 -28.00
C GLN A 804 5.44 -1.38 -27.81
N THR A 805 6.70 -1.16 -27.46
CA THR A 805 7.70 -2.23 -27.30
C THR A 805 7.34 -3.12 -26.10
N VAL A 806 7.06 -2.53 -24.93
CA VAL A 806 6.63 -3.28 -23.73
C VAL A 806 5.33 -4.05 -23.98
N LEU A 807 4.33 -3.41 -24.60
CA LEU A 807 3.06 -4.08 -24.91
C LEU A 807 3.22 -5.23 -25.91
N TYR A 808 4.12 -5.10 -26.89
CA TYR A 808 4.44 -6.16 -27.84
C TYR A 808 5.15 -7.34 -27.16
N ASP A 809 6.17 -7.08 -26.36
CA ASP A 809 6.94 -8.11 -25.67
C ASP A 809 6.06 -8.88 -24.67
N GLU A 810 5.23 -8.18 -23.88
CA GLU A 810 4.30 -8.82 -22.94
C GLU A 810 3.18 -9.60 -23.64
N ALA A 811 2.65 -9.11 -24.78
CA ALA A 811 1.70 -9.88 -25.58
C ALA A 811 2.33 -11.17 -26.13
N CYS A 812 3.59 -11.13 -26.57
CA CYS A 812 4.29 -12.30 -27.06
C CYS A 812 4.62 -13.29 -25.92
N LYS A 813 5.03 -12.80 -24.73
CA LYS A 813 5.20 -13.64 -23.52
C LYS A 813 3.91 -14.32 -23.10
N ALA A 814 2.77 -13.63 -23.22
CA ALA A 814 1.44 -14.17 -22.96
C ALA A 814 0.92 -15.14 -24.04
N GLY A 815 1.64 -15.32 -25.16
CA GLY A 815 1.29 -16.28 -26.22
C GLY A 815 0.46 -15.73 -27.38
N ALA A 816 0.25 -14.41 -27.47
CA ALA A 816 -0.32 -13.79 -28.67
C ALA A 816 0.64 -13.92 -29.86
N ARG A 817 0.10 -14.17 -31.06
CA ARG A 817 0.88 -14.18 -32.31
C ARG A 817 0.71 -12.86 -33.05
N VAL A 818 1.81 -12.18 -33.38
CA VAL A 818 1.80 -10.91 -34.11
C VAL A 818 2.30 -11.10 -35.54
N HIS A 819 1.44 -10.81 -36.51
CA HIS A 819 1.64 -11.04 -37.94
C HIS A 819 1.88 -9.70 -38.66
N PHE A 820 3.13 -9.24 -38.69
CA PHE A 820 3.53 -8.04 -39.43
C PHE A 820 3.45 -8.23 -40.95
N GLY A 821 3.27 -7.13 -41.69
CA GLY A 821 3.12 -7.09 -43.14
C GLY A 821 1.78 -7.61 -43.68
N ASN A 822 0.83 -7.94 -42.81
CA ASN A 822 -0.45 -8.57 -43.16
C ASN A 822 -1.60 -7.58 -42.90
N GLU A 823 -2.12 -6.98 -43.95
CA GLU A 823 -3.29 -6.09 -43.91
C GLU A 823 -4.58 -6.89 -44.07
N ILE A 824 -5.45 -6.91 -43.05
CA ILE A 824 -6.84 -7.36 -43.21
C ILE A 824 -7.61 -6.29 -44.00
N VAL A 825 -8.25 -6.69 -45.10
CA VAL A 825 -8.90 -5.77 -46.05
C VAL A 825 -10.43 -5.92 -46.08
N THR A 826 -10.96 -7.10 -45.75
CA THR A 826 -12.40 -7.32 -45.62
C THR A 826 -12.76 -8.16 -44.41
N VAL A 827 -13.95 -7.93 -43.86
CA VAL A 827 -14.51 -8.67 -42.73
C VAL A 827 -15.97 -9.05 -42.99
N ARG A 828 -16.41 -10.19 -42.46
CA ARG A 828 -17.80 -10.70 -42.53
C ARG A 828 -18.11 -11.55 -41.31
N GLU A 829 -19.38 -11.70 -40.96
CA GLU A 829 -19.83 -12.51 -39.82
C GLU A 829 -21.05 -13.38 -40.16
N ASP A 830 -21.18 -14.49 -39.45
CA ASP A 830 -22.43 -15.23 -39.28
C ASP A 830 -22.77 -15.34 -37.78
N ASP A 831 -23.82 -16.07 -37.41
CA ASP A 831 -24.30 -16.15 -36.02
C ASP A 831 -23.29 -16.85 -35.09
N ASN A 832 -22.36 -17.64 -35.64
CA ASN A 832 -21.41 -18.49 -34.93
C ASN A 832 -19.95 -18.03 -35.08
N SER A 833 -19.58 -17.31 -36.14
CA SER A 833 -18.18 -16.96 -36.41
C SER A 833 -18.00 -15.64 -37.16
N ALA A 834 -16.89 -14.99 -36.85
CA ALA A 834 -16.33 -13.88 -37.61
C ALA A 834 -15.26 -14.39 -38.61
N TYR A 835 -15.11 -13.70 -39.73
CA TYR A 835 -14.12 -14.02 -40.75
C TYR A 835 -13.44 -12.74 -41.25
N ALA A 836 -12.13 -12.84 -41.45
CA ALA A 836 -11.30 -11.80 -42.07
C ALA A 836 -10.64 -12.35 -43.34
N THR A 837 -10.46 -11.48 -44.34
CA THR A 837 -9.61 -11.77 -45.49
C THR A 837 -8.42 -10.81 -45.49
N CYS A 838 -7.21 -11.36 -45.48
CA CYS A 838 -5.98 -10.63 -45.70
C CYS A 838 -5.80 -10.23 -47.18
N LYS A 839 -4.97 -9.21 -47.40
CA LYS A 839 -4.67 -8.63 -48.72
C LYS A 839 -4.05 -9.59 -49.74
N ASP A 840 -3.43 -10.66 -49.26
CA ASP A 840 -2.87 -11.76 -50.05
C ASP A 840 -3.92 -12.80 -50.48
N GLY A 841 -5.14 -12.73 -49.93
CA GLY A 841 -6.22 -13.70 -50.12
C GLY A 841 -6.36 -14.73 -48.99
N THR A 842 -5.55 -14.67 -47.93
CA THR A 842 -5.65 -15.59 -46.79
C THR A 842 -6.94 -15.31 -45.98
N GLU A 843 -7.85 -16.29 -45.90
CA GLU A 843 -9.02 -16.25 -45.01
C GLU A 843 -8.68 -16.74 -43.59
N ILE A 844 -9.25 -16.07 -42.59
CA ILE A 844 -9.08 -16.35 -41.17
C ILE A 844 -10.48 -16.41 -40.52
N THR A 845 -10.72 -17.38 -39.64
CA THR A 845 -11.96 -17.50 -38.86
C THR A 845 -11.70 -17.30 -37.36
N ALA A 846 -12.57 -16.58 -36.67
CA ALA A 846 -12.49 -16.28 -35.25
C ALA A 846 -13.88 -16.36 -34.58
N ASP A 847 -13.92 -16.45 -33.25
CA ASP A 847 -15.15 -16.23 -32.49
C ASP A 847 -15.53 -14.73 -32.46
N LEU A 848 -14.50 -13.86 -32.51
CA LEU A 848 -14.57 -12.40 -32.39
C LEU A 848 -13.41 -11.74 -33.17
N ILE A 849 -13.68 -10.64 -33.88
CA ILE A 849 -12.69 -9.76 -34.52
C ILE A 849 -12.71 -8.38 -33.86
N LEU A 850 -11.55 -7.92 -33.38
CA LEU A 850 -11.33 -6.58 -32.83
C LEU A 850 -10.55 -5.71 -33.84
N ALA A 851 -11.21 -4.73 -34.44
CA ALA A 851 -10.60 -3.76 -35.32
C ALA A 851 -10.03 -2.58 -34.51
N ALA A 852 -8.73 -2.60 -34.27
CA ALA A 852 -7.94 -1.56 -33.59
C ALA A 852 -7.05 -0.78 -34.59
N ASP A 853 -7.45 -0.69 -35.87
CA ASP A 853 -6.66 -0.14 -36.99
C ASP A 853 -6.63 1.41 -37.06
N GLY A 854 -7.10 2.06 -36.00
CA GLY A 854 -6.94 3.49 -35.73
C GLY A 854 -8.00 4.40 -36.36
N ILE A 855 -7.83 5.72 -36.22
CA ILE A 855 -8.80 6.71 -36.74
C ILE A 855 -9.02 6.58 -38.26
N SER A 856 -7.97 6.20 -38.99
CA SER A 856 -7.99 5.90 -40.42
C SER A 856 -8.48 4.48 -40.75
N SER A 857 -9.34 3.90 -39.91
CA SER A 857 -9.84 2.53 -40.05
C SER A 857 -10.47 2.28 -41.42
N ARG A 858 -10.08 1.16 -42.06
CA ARG A 858 -10.67 0.70 -43.33
C ARG A 858 -11.82 -0.27 -43.12
N LEU A 859 -11.99 -0.75 -41.89
CA LEU A 859 -13.00 -1.74 -41.51
C LEU A 859 -14.21 -1.09 -40.83
N ARG A 860 -14.11 0.13 -40.28
CA ARG A 860 -15.23 0.88 -39.67
C ARG A 860 -16.50 0.87 -40.52
N SER A 861 -16.41 1.19 -41.81
CA SER A 861 -17.56 1.23 -42.72
C SER A 861 -18.07 -0.14 -43.17
N GLN A 862 -17.33 -1.23 -42.89
CA GLN A 862 -17.78 -2.61 -43.12
C GLN A 862 -18.49 -3.16 -41.87
N ILE A 863 -17.91 -2.92 -40.69
CA ILE A 863 -18.46 -3.33 -39.38
C ILE A 863 -19.76 -2.56 -39.10
N LEU A 864 -19.70 -1.23 -39.23
CA LEU A 864 -20.83 -0.33 -39.03
C LEU A 864 -21.57 0.00 -40.34
N ALA A 865 -21.64 -0.94 -41.28
CA ALA A 865 -22.38 -0.78 -42.55
C ALA A 865 -23.89 -0.55 -42.39
N HIS A 866 -24.41 -0.69 -41.16
CA HIS A 866 -25.80 -0.44 -40.76
C HIS A 866 -26.00 0.95 -40.11
N VAL A 867 -24.92 1.69 -39.82
CA VAL A 867 -24.93 3.06 -39.30
C VAL A 867 -24.86 4.04 -40.48
N ASP A 868 -25.46 5.22 -40.34
CA ASP A 868 -25.35 6.30 -41.32
C ASP A 868 -23.87 6.63 -41.63
N PRO A 869 -23.40 6.46 -42.89
CA PRO A 869 -22.03 6.78 -43.28
C PRO A 869 -21.59 8.20 -42.93
N ALA A 870 -22.52 9.16 -42.83
CA ALA A 870 -22.21 10.52 -42.40
C ALA A 870 -21.60 10.55 -40.99
N ARG A 871 -22.09 9.72 -40.05
CA ARG A 871 -21.57 9.62 -38.67
C ARG A 871 -20.20 8.94 -38.59
N LEU A 872 -19.86 8.12 -39.59
CA LEU A 872 -18.56 7.42 -39.67
C LEU A 872 -17.44 8.30 -40.25
N THR A 873 -17.75 9.55 -40.63
CA THR A 873 -16.81 10.51 -41.21
C THR A 873 -15.79 10.99 -40.17
N VAL A 874 -14.50 10.96 -40.54
CA VAL A 874 -13.42 11.51 -39.72
C VAL A 874 -13.42 13.03 -39.81
N ILE A 875 -13.68 13.71 -38.69
CA ILE A 875 -13.71 15.17 -38.59
C ILE A 875 -12.30 15.67 -38.28
N ARG A 876 -11.65 16.33 -39.24
CA ARG A 876 -10.38 17.02 -39.04
C ARG A 876 -10.60 18.30 -38.22
N ALA A 877 -9.81 18.49 -37.17
CA ALA A 877 -9.78 19.74 -36.41
C ALA A 877 -8.86 20.77 -37.13
N PRO A 878 -9.03 22.09 -36.89
CA PRO A 878 -8.18 23.10 -37.52
C PRO A 878 -6.74 23.13 -37.00
N SER A 879 -6.41 22.41 -35.92
CA SER A 879 -5.03 22.35 -35.37
C SER A 879 -4.20 21.16 -35.89
N THR A 880 -2.89 21.37 -35.97
CA THR A 880 -1.87 20.36 -36.32
C THR A 880 -0.87 20.25 -35.17
N HIS A 881 -0.47 19.02 -34.87
CA HIS A 881 0.51 18.68 -33.83
C HIS A 881 1.86 18.32 -34.45
N TYR A 882 2.91 18.77 -33.78
CA TYR A 882 4.31 18.55 -34.15
C TYR A 882 5.06 17.97 -32.93
N PRO A 883 4.99 16.64 -32.71
CA PRO A 883 5.74 15.98 -31.64
C PRO A 883 7.22 15.82 -32.00
N THR A 884 8.07 15.92 -30.98
CA THR A 884 9.53 15.78 -31.05
C THR A 884 10.14 15.45 -29.68
N GLU A 885 11.42 15.06 -29.66
CA GLU A 885 12.22 14.78 -28.46
C GLU A 885 13.42 15.74 -28.43
N LEU A 886 13.68 16.39 -27.29
CA LEU A 886 14.85 17.25 -27.08
C LEU A 886 15.87 16.57 -26.16
N SER A 887 17.16 16.64 -26.50
CA SER A 887 18.23 16.09 -25.64
C SER A 887 18.39 16.89 -24.36
N THR A 888 18.53 16.20 -23.21
CA THR A 888 18.87 16.84 -21.92
C THR A 888 20.12 17.72 -22.07
N ASP A 889 21.15 17.24 -22.74
CA ASP A 889 22.43 17.96 -22.89
C ASP A 889 22.25 19.31 -23.62
N MET A 890 21.30 19.40 -24.56
CA MET A 890 20.98 20.66 -25.23
C MET A 890 20.20 21.61 -24.32
N MET A 891 19.29 21.08 -23.50
CA MET A 891 18.45 21.89 -22.61
C MET A 891 19.18 22.39 -21.36
N VAL A 892 20.05 21.57 -20.74
CA VAL A 892 20.82 21.98 -19.55
C VAL A 892 21.94 22.97 -19.87
N ASN A 893 22.49 22.93 -21.08
CA ASN A 893 23.51 23.89 -21.54
C ASN A 893 22.91 25.20 -22.07
N ASN A 894 21.61 25.43 -21.90
CA ASN A 894 20.94 26.68 -22.28
C ASN A 894 20.19 27.28 -21.08
N ASP A 895 20.59 28.50 -20.68
CA ASP A 895 20.06 29.20 -19.50
C ASP A 895 18.54 29.41 -19.52
N LYS A 896 17.89 29.35 -20.68
CA LYS A 896 16.42 29.51 -20.81
C LYS A 896 15.64 28.24 -20.53
N THR A 897 16.26 27.06 -20.62
CA THR A 897 15.58 25.74 -20.60
C THR A 897 16.06 24.83 -19.49
N LYS A 898 17.22 25.10 -18.88
CA LYS A 898 17.84 24.21 -17.89
C LYS A 898 16.95 23.91 -16.67
N SER A 899 16.15 24.87 -16.19
CA SER A 899 15.30 24.69 -15.00
C SER A 899 14.29 23.56 -15.15
N ILE A 900 13.74 23.37 -16.37
CA ILE A 900 12.82 22.29 -16.72
C ILE A 900 13.45 20.90 -16.54
N CYS A 901 14.78 20.80 -16.67
CA CYS A 901 15.54 19.56 -16.45
C CYS A 901 16.07 19.45 -15.00
N GLU A 902 15.96 20.52 -14.21
CA GLU A 902 16.32 20.56 -12.79
C GLU A 902 15.08 20.19 -11.92
N GLN A 903 15.33 19.88 -10.66
CA GLN A 903 14.28 19.56 -9.68
C GLN A 903 13.83 20.86 -8.97
N PRO A 904 12.51 21.14 -8.81
CA PRO A 904 11.38 20.22 -8.97
C PRO A 904 10.66 20.24 -10.33
N GLU A 905 11.00 21.14 -11.27
CA GLU A 905 10.19 21.34 -12.50
C GLU A 905 10.13 20.10 -13.39
N SER A 906 11.18 19.26 -13.37
CA SER A 906 11.27 18.00 -14.13
C SER A 906 10.23 16.92 -13.77
N GLU A 907 9.59 16.99 -12.59
CA GLU A 907 8.56 16.02 -12.18
C GLU A 907 7.16 16.34 -12.74
N ASN A 908 6.98 17.55 -13.26
CA ASN A 908 5.68 18.08 -13.69
C ASN A 908 5.46 17.93 -15.21
N GLY A 909 4.19 17.79 -15.61
CA GLY A 909 3.76 17.97 -17.00
C GLY A 909 3.46 19.44 -17.25
N ILE A 910 4.15 20.09 -18.19
CA ILE A 910 4.04 21.55 -18.38
C ILE A 910 3.44 21.86 -19.75
N MET A 911 2.36 22.65 -19.76
CA MET A 911 1.77 23.24 -20.96
C MET A 911 1.93 24.76 -20.96
N TRP A 912 2.28 25.32 -22.11
CA TRP A 912 2.27 26.75 -22.42
C TRP A 912 1.20 27.04 -23.48
N ALA A 913 0.09 27.71 -23.12
CA ALA A 913 -1.06 27.92 -24.00
C ALA A 913 -1.27 29.39 -24.40
N GLY A 914 -1.66 29.64 -25.66
CA GLY A 914 -2.02 30.98 -26.15
C GLY A 914 -1.72 31.22 -27.63
N HIS A 915 -2.09 32.40 -28.12
CA HIS A 915 -1.71 32.90 -29.46
C HIS A 915 -2.07 31.97 -30.64
N GLY A 916 -3.18 31.21 -30.53
CA GLY A 916 -3.60 30.25 -31.56
C GLY A 916 -2.84 28.92 -31.54
N GLY A 917 -2.20 28.58 -30.41
CA GLY A 917 -1.49 27.32 -30.26
C GLY A 917 -1.19 26.96 -28.81
N TYR A 918 -0.40 25.91 -28.62
CA TYR A 918 0.20 25.55 -27.33
C TYR A 918 1.42 24.67 -27.54
N ALA A 919 2.34 24.67 -26.58
CA ALA A 919 3.36 23.63 -26.43
C ALA A 919 3.06 22.86 -25.14
N ILE A 920 3.16 21.52 -25.16
CA ILE A 920 3.10 20.68 -23.95
C ILE A 920 4.25 19.69 -23.95
N GLY A 921 4.90 19.50 -22.80
CA GLY A 921 5.98 18.54 -22.66
C GLY A 921 6.26 18.11 -21.23
N LYS A 922 7.13 17.11 -21.11
CA LYS A 922 7.63 16.62 -19.82
C LYS A 922 9.01 15.96 -19.97
N TYR A 923 9.82 16.10 -18.92
CA TYR A 923 11.13 15.47 -18.80
C TYR A 923 11.03 13.96 -18.52
N ASN A 924 11.88 13.16 -19.17
CA ASN A 924 11.99 11.72 -18.94
C ASN A 924 13.40 11.38 -18.43
N HIS A 925 13.54 11.29 -17.11
CA HIS A 925 14.79 10.93 -16.43
C HIS A 925 15.38 9.58 -16.91
N HIS A 926 14.55 8.63 -17.33
CA HIS A 926 14.98 7.28 -17.73
C HIS A 926 15.60 7.22 -19.13
N ARG A 927 15.22 8.16 -20.02
CA ARG A 927 15.74 8.26 -21.40
C ARG A 927 16.67 9.47 -21.63
N SER A 928 16.90 10.30 -20.61
CA SER A 928 17.70 11.55 -20.71
C SER A 928 17.25 12.47 -21.85
N LEU A 929 15.94 12.73 -21.92
CA LEU A 929 15.32 13.61 -22.91
C LEU A 929 14.07 14.29 -22.38
N PHE A 930 13.68 15.38 -23.03
CA PHE A 930 12.41 16.06 -22.83
C PHE A 930 11.47 15.77 -24.01
N ASN A 931 10.33 15.15 -23.74
CA ASN A 931 9.30 14.92 -24.75
C ASN A 931 8.47 16.20 -24.90
N ILE A 932 8.31 16.74 -26.12
CA ILE A 932 7.51 17.94 -26.37
C ILE A 932 6.64 17.82 -27.62
N MET A 933 5.45 18.41 -27.54
CA MET A 933 4.45 18.45 -28.60
C MET A 933 3.98 19.89 -28.80
N PHE A 934 4.34 20.45 -29.95
CA PHE A 934 3.89 21.78 -30.37
C PHE A 934 2.55 21.65 -31.12
N SER A 935 1.63 22.58 -30.91
CA SER A 935 0.29 22.59 -31.49
C SER A 935 0.00 23.95 -32.11
N ILE A 936 -0.33 23.98 -33.39
CA ILE A 936 -0.62 25.19 -34.17
C ILE A 936 -2.04 25.11 -34.71
N GLN A 937 -2.87 26.12 -34.47
CA GLN A 937 -4.19 26.26 -35.10
C GLN A 937 -4.06 27.01 -36.43
N HIS A 938 -4.57 26.41 -37.51
CA HIS A 938 -4.53 27.00 -38.85
C HIS A 938 -5.82 27.77 -39.16
N GLY A 939 -5.75 28.73 -40.10
CA GLY A 939 -6.91 29.51 -40.51
C GLY A 939 -7.92 28.69 -41.34
N PRO A 940 -9.17 29.18 -41.51
CA PRO A 940 -10.18 28.47 -42.30
C PRO A 940 -9.71 28.16 -43.74
N ALA A 941 -9.07 29.13 -44.41
CA ALA A 941 -8.56 28.96 -45.77
C ALA A 941 -7.43 27.92 -45.88
N ASP A 942 -6.58 27.80 -44.85
CA ASP A 942 -5.53 26.78 -44.81
C ASP A 942 -6.12 25.38 -44.50
N SER A 943 -7.24 25.34 -43.76
CA SER A 943 -7.89 24.09 -43.36
C SER A 943 -8.61 23.35 -44.50
N GLU A 944 -8.86 24.03 -45.62
CA GLU A 944 -9.38 23.44 -46.86
C GLU A 944 -8.27 22.94 -47.81
N SER A 945 -6.99 23.08 -47.44
CA SER A 945 -5.88 22.57 -48.26
C SER A 945 -5.94 21.05 -48.43
N SER A 946 -5.63 20.57 -49.64
CA SER A 946 -5.94 19.20 -50.08
C SER A 946 -4.96 18.12 -49.61
N GLU A 947 -4.42 18.25 -48.40
CA GLU A 947 -3.56 17.23 -47.79
C GLU A 947 -4.40 16.09 -47.19
N GLU A 948 -4.46 14.95 -47.91
CA GLU A 948 -5.30 13.82 -47.51
C GLU A 948 -4.84 13.14 -46.21
N LYS A 949 -3.55 13.20 -45.88
CA LYS A 949 -2.93 12.43 -44.80
C LYS A 949 -3.17 13.06 -43.44
N LEU A 950 -3.48 12.22 -42.45
CA LEU A 950 -3.53 12.63 -41.03
C LEU A 950 -2.17 12.58 -40.34
N PHE A 951 -1.21 11.83 -40.91
CA PHE A 951 0.13 11.64 -40.36
C PHE A 951 1.15 11.57 -41.50
N ASP A 952 2.21 12.36 -41.39
CA ASP A 952 3.39 12.27 -42.25
C ASP A 952 4.68 12.74 -41.56
N ALA A 953 5.80 12.33 -42.14
CA ALA A 953 7.15 12.59 -41.65
C ALA A 953 7.79 13.80 -42.37
N THR A 954 7.00 14.84 -42.64
CA THR A 954 7.51 16.11 -43.17
C THR A 954 8.20 16.88 -42.06
N ASN A 955 9.46 17.27 -42.28
CA ASN A 955 10.28 17.87 -41.23
C ASN A 955 10.06 19.39 -41.12
N ASP A 956 8.85 19.80 -40.75
CA ASP A 956 8.38 21.20 -40.77
C ASP A 956 8.94 22.08 -39.63
N THR A 957 10.17 21.82 -39.19
CA THR A 957 10.80 22.51 -38.05
C THR A 957 10.74 24.03 -38.15
N GLN A 958 10.81 24.59 -39.36
CA GLN A 958 10.75 26.04 -39.54
C GLN A 958 9.35 26.61 -39.28
N VAL A 959 8.27 25.88 -39.59
CA VAL A 959 6.90 26.31 -39.27
C VAL A 959 6.70 26.39 -37.74
N VAL A 960 7.28 25.44 -37.01
CA VAL A 960 7.28 25.44 -35.54
C VAL A 960 8.11 26.60 -34.99
N ARG A 961 9.34 26.81 -35.48
CA ARG A 961 10.19 27.96 -35.07
C ARG A 961 9.50 29.30 -35.33
N ASP A 962 9.02 29.53 -36.55
CA ASP A 962 8.43 30.81 -36.97
C ASP A 962 7.17 31.15 -36.13
N PHE A 963 6.36 30.15 -35.77
CA PHE A 963 5.18 30.34 -34.92
C PHE A 963 5.55 30.60 -33.45
N PHE A 964 6.38 29.72 -32.86
CA PHE A 964 6.72 29.76 -31.44
C PHE A 964 7.83 30.78 -31.10
N ALA A 965 8.45 31.45 -32.08
CA ALA A 965 9.31 32.62 -31.86
C ALA A 965 8.60 33.80 -31.16
N SER A 966 7.25 33.81 -31.17
CA SER A 966 6.41 34.79 -30.46
C SER A 966 6.12 34.42 -29.00
N PHE A 967 6.40 33.19 -28.57
CA PHE A 967 6.16 32.71 -27.21
C PHE A 967 7.25 33.19 -26.24
N ASN A 968 7.08 32.87 -24.96
CA ASN A 968 8.07 33.15 -23.92
C ASN A 968 9.47 32.58 -24.27
N PRO A 969 10.56 33.16 -23.74
CA PRO A 969 11.92 32.81 -24.17
C PRO A 969 12.28 31.32 -24.04
N THR A 970 11.70 30.60 -23.09
CA THR A 970 11.93 29.17 -22.86
C THR A 970 11.29 28.31 -23.94
N VAL A 971 10.04 28.59 -24.31
CA VAL A 971 9.36 27.88 -25.41
C VAL A 971 9.97 28.20 -26.77
N ALA A 972 10.33 29.47 -27.01
CA ALA A 972 11.05 29.87 -28.22
C ALA A 972 12.41 29.13 -28.34
N ALA A 973 13.16 29.00 -27.23
CA ALA A 973 14.42 28.27 -27.22
C ALA A 973 14.23 26.75 -27.47
N MET A 974 13.18 26.14 -26.92
CA MET A 974 12.85 24.73 -27.23
C MET A 974 12.44 24.55 -28.70
N ALA A 975 11.75 25.51 -29.30
CA ALA A 975 11.41 25.47 -30.73
C ALA A 975 12.66 25.63 -31.62
N ASP A 976 13.61 26.50 -31.25
CA ASP A 976 14.89 26.64 -31.96
C ASP A 976 15.71 25.33 -31.96
N MET A 977 15.69 24.58 -30.84
CA MET A 977 16.45 23.33 -30.64
C MET A 977 15.98 22.14 -31.49
N ILE A 978 14.78 22.15 -32.07
CA ILE A 978 14.25 20.97 -32.75
C ILE A 978 15.06 20.65 -34.01
N GLU A 979 15.62 19.44 -34.10
CA GLU A 979 16.27 18.95 -35.33
C GLU A 979 15.25 18.27 -36.26
N HIS A 980 14.34 17.50 -35.66
CA HIS A 980 13.31 16.75 -36.34
C HIS A 980 11.93 16.88 -35.66
N CYS A 981 10.85 16.89 -36.44
CA CYS A 981 9.47 16.72 -35.96
C CYS A 981 8.64 15.89 -36.95
N SER A 982 7.54 15.30 -36.46
CA SER A 982 6.49 14.74 -37.33
C SER A 982 5.37 15.77 -37.54
N ARG A 983 4.51 15.59 -38.55
CA ARG A 983 3.27 16.35 -38.73
C ARG A 983 2.05 15.45 -38.50
N TRP A 984 1.25 15.75 -37.48
CA TRP A 984 0.05 15.00 -37.07
C TRP A 984 -1.17 15.92 -37.14
N ARG A 985 -2.02 15.78 -38.16
CA ARG A 985 -3.25 16.58 -38.30
C ARG A 985 -4.30 16.05 -37.33
N LEU A 986 -4.73 16.87 -36.36
CA LEU A 986 -5.72 16.43 -35.38
C LEU A 986 -7.05 16.11 -36.06
N ALA A 987 -7.67 15.02 -35.61
CA ALA A 987 -9.00 14.61 -36.06
C ALA A 987 -9.70 13.79 -34.96
N ARG A 988 -11.02 13.69 -35.07
CA ARG A 988 -11.90 12.94 -34.17
C ARG A 988 -13.02 12.26 -34.94
N LEU A 989 -13.81 11.45 -34.24
CA LEU A 989 -15.16 11.06 -34.67
C LEU A 989 -16.21 11.89 -33.93
N GLU A 990 -17.47 11.81 -34.36
CA GLU A 990 -18.59 12.04 -33.45
C GLU A 990 -18.81 10.79 -32.57
N PRO A 991 -19.43 10.93 -31.38
CA PRO A 991 -19.88 9.77 -30.61
C PRO A 991 -20.77 8.85 -31.47
N LEU A 992 -20.50 7.54 -31.37
CA LEU A 992 -21.24 6.48 -32.06
C LEU A 992 -22.09 5.71 -31.05
N ASP A 993 -23.34 5.40 -31.41
CA ASP A 993 -24.30 4.73 -30.52
C ASP A 993 -24.03 3.21 -30.36
N THR A 994 -23.17 2.66 -31.23
CA THR A 994 -22.67 1.29 -31.20
C THR A 994 -21.28 1.24 -31.85
N TRP A 995 -20.45 0.26 -31.46
CA TRP A 995 -19.10 0.02 -31.97
C TRP A 995 -18.97 -1.33 -32.68
N SER A 996 -20.03 -2.15 -32.69
CA SER A 996 -20.05 -3.52 -33.19
C SER A 996 -21.02 -3.72 -34.35
N SER A 997 -20.82 -4.81 -35.09
CA SER A 997 -21.68 -5.25 -36.19
C SER A 997 -22.98 -5.89 -35.69
N PRO A 998 -24.02 -6.08 -36.53
CA PRO A 998 -25.34 -6.53 -36.08
C PRO A 998 -25.44 -7.96 -35.48
N LYS A 999 -24.38 -8.78 -35.58
CA LYS A 999 -24.25 -10.05 -34.82
C LYS A 999 -23.15 -10.00 -33.75
N HIS A 1000 -22.57 -8.82 -33.55
CA HIS A 1000 -21.57 -8.49 -32.55
C HIS A 1000 -20.29 -9.34 -32.56
N ARG A 1001 -19.91 -9.94 -33.70
CA ARG A 1001 -18.65 -10.67 -33.85
C ARG A 1001 -17.55 -9.86 -34.53
N LEU A 1002 -17.87 -8.69 -35.09
CA LEU A 1002 -16.92 -7.69 -35.53
C LEU A 1002 -17.10 -6.44 -34.65
N VAL A 1003 -16.03 -5.97 -34.03
CA VAL A 1003 -16.09 -4.89 -33.03
C VAL A 1003 -14.95 -3.89 -33.25
N LEU A 1004 -15.23 -2.60 -33.16
CA LEU A 1004 -14.22 -1.54 -33.21
C LEU A 1004 -13.66 -1.28 -31.80
N LEU A 1005 -12.34 -1.05 -31.71
CA LEU A 1005 -11.65 -0.78 -30.46
C LEU A 1005 -10.77 0.48 -30.55
N GLY A 1006 -11.03 1.44 -29.65
CA GLY A 1006 -10.23 2.66 -29.53
C GLY A 1006 -10.44 3.66 -30.65
N ASP A 1007 -9.35 4.22 -31.21
CA ASP A 1007 -9.43 5.24 -32.26
C ASP A 1007 -10.24 4.79 -33.51
N SER A 1008 -10.43 3.50 -33.74
CA SER A 1008 -11.32 3.01 -34.79
C SER A 1008 -12.80 3.23 -34.46
N ALA A 1009 -13.18 3.19 -33.18
CA ALA A 1009 -14.52 3.40 -32.64
C ALA A 1009 -14.81 4.85 -32.23
N HIS A 1010 -13.89 5.48 -31.48
CA HIS A 1010 -14.19 6.66 -30.66
C HIS A 1010 -13.08 7.72 -30.62
N ALA A 1011 -12.18 7.75 -31.61
CA ALA A 1011 -11.06 8.71 -31.69
C ALA A 1011 -11.44 10.13 -31.26
N MET A 1012 -10.67 10.66 -30.32
CA MET A 1012 -10.93 11.93 -29.65
C MET A 1012 -9.75 12.89 -29.77
N LEU A 1013 -10.00 14.19 -29.56
CA LEU A 1013 -8.94 15.18 -29.46
C LEU A 1013 -8.12 14.93 -28.18
N PRO A 1014 -6.80 15.14 -28.17
CA PRO A 1014 -5.94 14.73 -27.05
C PRO A 1014 -6.06 15.60 -25.79
N ASN A 1015 -7.04 16.50 -25.71
CA ASN A 1015 -7.07 17.61 -24.76
C ASN A 1015 -7.61 17.29 -23.35
N LEU A 1016 -7.97 16.04 -23.07
CA LEU A 1016 -7.99 15.50 -21.69
C LEU A 1016 -6.86 14.48 -21.41
N ALA A 1017 -6.05 14.13 -22.41
CA ALA A 1017 -5.11 13.00 -22.42
C ALA A 1017 -5.72 11.60 -22.17
N GLU A 1018 -7.06 11.49 -22.16
CA GLU A 1018 -7.79 10.24 -21.87
C GLU A 1018 -7.82 9.21 -23.01
N GLY A 1019 -7.34 9.55 -24.21
CA GLY A 1019 -7.50 8.71 -25.41
C GLY A 1019 -6.97 7.28 -25.25
N PHE A 1020 -5.78 7.10 -24.67
CA PHE A 1020 -5.23 5.77 -24.44
C PHE A 1020 -5.77 5.12 -23.16
N SER A 1021 -5.98 5.87 -22.07
CA SER A 1021 -6.60 5.33 -20.86
C SER A 1021 -8.00 4.76 -21.14
N SER A 1022 -8.80 5.45 -21.94
CA SER A 1022 -10.13 4.97 -22.41
C SER A 1022 -10.02 3.61 -23.11
N ILE A 1023 -9.02 3.43 -23.98
CA ILE A 1023 -8.77 2.15 -24.68
C ILE A 1023 -8.41 1.03 -23.69
N VAL A 1024 -7.60 1.35 -22.69
CA VAL A 1024 -7.19 0.39 -21.65
C VAL A 1024 -8.39 -0.02 -20.78
N GLU A 1025 -9.25 0.93 -20.39
CA GLU A 1025 -10.55 0.64 -19.76
C GLU A 1025 -11.45 -0.22 -20.66
N ASP A 1026 -11.54 0.06 -21.96
CA ASP A 1026 -12.37 -0.73 -22.89
C ASP A 1026 -11.91 -2.20 -22.94
N ILE A 1027 -10.59 -2.42 -22.95
CA ILE A 1027 -9.97 -3.76 -22.95
C ILE A 1027 -10.21 -4.48 -21.62
N ASP A 1028 -10.07 -3.78 -20.49
CA ASP A 1028 -10.31 -4.36 -19.16
C ASP A 1028 -11.76 -4.81 -19.01
N ALA A 1029 -12.72 -3.96 -19.43
CA ALA A 1029 -14.13 -4.32 -19.43
C ALA A 1029 -14.45 -5.51 -20.35
N LEU A 1030 -13.89 -5.53 -21.57
CA LEU A 1030 -14.13 -6.62 -22.51
C LEU A 1030 -13.57 -7.94 -21.97
N SER A 1031 -12.37 -7.91 -21.37
CA SER A 1031 -11.73 -9.07 -20.76
C SER A 1031 -12.58 -9.68 -19.64
N ILE A 1032 -12.99 -8.86 -18.66
CA ILE A 1032 -13.81 -9.32 -17.53
C ILE A 1032 -15.15 -9.87 -18.03
N LEU A 1033 -15.78 -9.23 -19.01
CA LEU A 1033 -17.02 -9.72 -19.61
C LEU A 1033 -16.83 -11.04 -20.38
N LEU A 1034 -15.78 -11.17 -21.19
CA LEU A 1034 -15.44 -12.42 -21.88
C LEU A 1034 -15.15 -13.57 -20.90
N LEU A 1035 -14.58 -13.28 -19.72
CA LEU A 1035 -14.35 -14.27 -18.65
C LEU A 1035 -15.61 -14.59 -17.82
N GLU A 1036 -16.47 -13.61 -17.51
CA GLU A 1036 -17.50 -13.77 -16.46
C GLU A 1036 -18.96 -13.72 -16.93
N SER A 1037 -19.26 -12.99 -18.02
CA SER A 1037 -20.62 -12.86 -18.56
C SER A 1037 -21.26 -14.23 -18.84
N LYS A 1038 -22.47 -14.46 -18.34
CA LYS A 1038 -23.28 -15.67 -18.61
C LYS A 1038 -24.11 -15.57 -19.90
N GLN A 1039 -24.03 -14.43 -20.59
CA GLN A 1039 -24.61 -14.25 -21.92
C GLN A 1039 -23.75 -14.94 -22.99
N ASP A 1040 -24.28 -15.04 -24.20
CA ASP A 1040 -23.49 -15.40 -25.38
C ASP A 1040 -22.57 -14.24 -25.84
N MET A 1041 -21.92 -14.39 -26.99
CA MET A 1041 -21.05 -13.32 -27.53
C MET A 1041 -21.84 -12.02 -27.76
N ALA A 1042 -23.06 -12.11 -28.29
CA ALA A 1042 -23.89 -10.94 -28.58
C ALA A 1042 -24.24 -10.19 -27.30
N GLY A 1043 -24.90 -10.85 -26.33
CA GLY A 1043 -25.26 -10.21 -25.06
C GLY A 1043 -24.06 -9.76 -24.22
N THR A 1044 -22.87 -10.32 -24.44
CA THR A 1044 -21.61 -9.90 -23.79
C THR A 1044 -21.05 -8.60 -24.39
N ILE A 1045 -21.04 -8.46 -25.72
CA ILE A 1045 -20.64 -7.22 -26.40
C ILE A 1045 -21.69 -6.12 -26.20
N ASP A 1046 -22.97 -6.47 -26.24
CA ASP A 1046 -24.09 -5.55 -26.00
C ASP A 1046 -24.03 -4.95 -24.58
N LEU A 1047 -23.61 -5.75 -23.58
CA LEU A 1047 -23.34 -5.28 -22.22
C LEU A 1047 -22.08 -4.41 -22.13
N TRP A 1048 -21.00 -4.78 -22.84
CA TRP A 1048 -19.78 -3.99 -22.92
C TRP A 1048 -20.05 -2.60 -23.49
N GLU A 1049 -20.79 -2.49 -24.59
CA GLU A 1049 -21.16 -1.20 -25.18
C GLU A 1049 -22.00 -0.34 -24.23
N ARG A 1050 -22.99 -0.92 -23.54
CA ARG A 1050 -23.82 -0.20 -22.56
C ARG A 1050 -23.01 0.41 -21.40
N ILE A 1051 -21.91 -0.22 -21.01
CA ILE A 1051 -21.00 0.29 -19.97
C ILE A 1051 -20.03 1.32 -20.55
N ARG A 1052 -19.43 1.03 -21.71
CA ARG A 1052 -18.29 1.78 -22.26
C ARG A 1052 -18.69 3.00 -23.10
N ILE A 1053 -19.74 2.91 -23.91
CA ILE A 1053 -20.16 4.02 -24.78
C ILE A 1053 -20.51 5.29 -23.98
N PRO A 1054 -21.28 5.25 -22.88
CA PRO A 1054 -21.58 6.45 -22.09
C PRO A 1054 -20.33 7.08 -21.44
N ARG A 1055 -19.45 6.24 -20.86
CA ARG A 1055 -18.18 6.66 -20.23
C ARG A 1055 -17.29 7.36 -21.26
N VAL A 1056 -17.00 6.71 -22.39
CA VAL A 1056 -16.11 7.27 -23.41
C VAL A 1056 -16.74 8.46 -24.13
N THR A 1057 -18.05 8.46 -24.41
CA THR A 1057 -18.76 9.61 -24.98
C THR A 1057 -18.60 10.86 -24.11
N ARG A 1058 -18.63 10.72 -22.78
CA ARG A 1058 -18.40 11.85 -21.86
C ARG A 1058 -16.98 12.40 -21.97
N LEU A 1059 -15.97 11.54 -22.13
CA LEU A 1059 -14.56 11.92 -22.31
C LEU A 1059 -14.27 12.50 -23.71
N GLN A 1060 -14.92 12.01 -24.78
CA GLN A 1060 -14.85 12.63 -26.12
C GLN A 1060 -15.36 14.08 -26.09
N ASN A 1061 -16.48 14.31 -25.40
CA ASN A 1061 -17.08 15.63 -25.24
C ASN A 1061 -16.20 16.57 -24.40
N GLY A 1062 -15.67 16.10 -23.26
CA GLY A 1062 -14.77 16.89 -22.41
C GLY A 1062 -13.44 17.24 -23.11
N SER A 1063 -12.90 16.31 -23.90
CA SER A 1063 -11.74 16.55 -24.77
C SER A 1063 -12.01 17.63 -25.82
N THR A 1064 -13.20 17.60 -26.43
CA THR A 1064 -13.62 18.61 -27.43
C THR A 1064 -13.86 19.98 -26.79
N TRP A 1065 -14.30 20.02 -25.53
CA TRP A 1065 -14.48 21.24 -24.74
C TRP A 1065 -13.13 21.86 -24.33
N ASN A 1066 -12.20 21.08 -23.75
CA ASN A 1066 -10.85 21.55 -23.42
C ASN A 1066 -10.09 22.05 -24.66
N TYR A 1067 -10.28 21.43 -25.82
CA TYR A 1067 -9.69 21.90 -27.09
C TYR A 1067 -10.07 23.35 -27.41
N GLN A 1068 -11.30 23.78 -27.13
CA GLN A 1068 -11.73 25.17 -27.37
C GLN A 1068 -11.01 26.15 -26.42
N LEU A 1069 -10.88 25.79 -25.14
CA LEU A 1069 -10.21 26.60 -24.13
C LEU A 1069 -8.72 26.83 -24.44
N TYR A 1070 -7.95 25.77 -24.69
CA TYR A 1070 -6.51 25.87 -24.90
C TYR A 1070 -6.14 26.76 -26.11
N ASN A 1071 -6.81 26.60 -27.25
CA ASN A 1071 -6.56 27.44 -28.43
C ASN A 1071 -6.95 28.91 -28.20
N SER A 1072 -7.93 29.18 -27.32
CA SER A 1072 -8.29 30.54 -26.91
C SER A 1072 -7.29 31.21 -25.94
N GLY A 1073 -6.25 30.48 -25.51
CA GLY A 1073 -5.25 30.96 -24.55
C GLY A 1073 -5.75 31.09 -23.11
N LYS A 1074 -6.90 30.47 -22.80
CA LYS A 1074 -7.46 30.42 -21.45
C LYS A 1074 -7.10 29.08 -20.79
N PRO A 1075 -6.89 29.04 -19.46
CA PRO A 1075 -6.68 27.77 -18.78
C PRO A 1075 -7.98 26.93 -18.75
N PRO A 1076 -7.87 25.60 -18.60
CA PRO A 1076 -9.02 24.72 -18.42
C PRO A 1076 -9.87 25.16 -17.21
N GLY A 1077 -11.21 25.06 -17.30
CA GLY A 1077 -12.10 25.47 -16.21
C GLY A 1077 -12.27 26.98 -15.98
N SER A 1078 -11.60 27.84 -16.78
CA SER A 1078 -11.70 29.31 -16.66
C SER A 1078 -13.10 29.89 -16.93
N GLU A 1079 -13.92 29.21 -17.73
CA GLU A 1079 -15.29 29.61 -18.05
C GLU A 1079 -16.34 29.14 -17.02
N LEU A 1080 -15.92 28.32 -16.04
CA LEU A 1080 -16.77 27.93 -14.92
C LEU A 1080 -17.09 29.14 -14.02
N THR A 1081 -18.23 29.09 -13.35
CA THR A 1081 -18.51 29.98 -12.21
C THR A 1081 -17.68 29.55 -10.98
N GLU A 1082 -17.54 30.46 -10.01
CA GLU A 1082 -16.91 30.16 -8.72
C GLU A 1082 -17.64 29.03 -7.99
N GLN A 1083 -18.98 29.03 -8.01
CA GLN A 1083 -19.80 27.96 -7.46
C GLN A 1083 -19.55 26.60 -8.13
N GLN A 1084 -19.25 26.56 -9.43
CA GLN A 1084 -18.92 25.32 -10.14
C GLN A 1084 -17.51 24.82 -9.82
N ARG A 1085 -16.52 25.71 -9.69
CA ARG A 1085 -15.16 25.33 -9.23
C ARG A 1085 -15.18 24.78 -7.81
N ASN A 1086 -16.02 25.35 -6.94
CA ASN A 1086 -16.13 24.99 -5.53
C ASN A 1086 -17.16 23.86 -5.26
N LEU A 1087 -17.49 23.04 -6.26
CA LEU A 1087 -18.33 21.86 -6.04
C LEU A 1087 -17.58 20.81 -5.19
N PRO A 1088 -18.25 20.17 -4.20
CA PRO A 1088 -17.63 19.13 -3.40
C PRO A 1088 -17.27 17.92 -4.27
N MET A 1089 -16.10 17.34 -4.01
CA MET A 1089 -15.55 16.22 -4.79
C MET A 1089 -16.39 14.94 -4.66
N GLY A 1090 -16.73 14.55 -3.42
CA GLY A 1090 -17.39 13.28 -3.11
C GLY A 1090 -16.65 12.08 -3.70
N ASP A 1091 -17.40 11.02 -4.03
CA ASP A 1091 -16.87 9.84 -4.73
C ASP A 1091 -16.57 10.11 -6.22
N GLY A 1092 -16.98 11.26 -6.74
CA GLY A 1092 -16.95 11.65 -8.14
C GLY A 1092 -18.32 11.57 -8.83
N ASN A 1093 -18.51 12.37 -9.88
CA ASN A 1093 -19.74 12.40 -10.68
C ASN A 1093 -19.44 12.80 -12.14
N GLY A 1094 -19.54 11.84 -13.06
CA GLY A 1094 -19.31 12.08 -14.49
C GLY A 1094 -20.30 13.05 -15.16
N SER A 1095 -21.46 13.30 -14.56
CA SER A 1095 -22.43 14.30 -15.02
C SER A 1095 -22.11 15.73 -14.55
N ALA A 1096 -21.16 15.91 -13.62
CA ALA A 1096 -20.71 17.24 -13.19
C ALA A 1096 -19.99 18.00 -14.34
N PRO A 1097 -19.92 19.34 -14.30
CA PRO A 1097 -19.24 20.13 -15.34
C PRO A 1097 -17.77 19.73 -15.48
N PHE A 1098 -17.23 19.82 -16.69
CA PHE A 1098 -15.84 19.46 -16.98
C PHE A 1098 -14.85 20.29 -16.15
N ASN A 1099 -13.78 19.64 -15.68
CA ASN A 1099 -12.75 20.21 -14.80
C ASN A 1099 -13.32 20.85 -13.53
N THR A 1100 -14.25 20.15 -12.89
CA THR A 1100 -14.69 20.40 -11.52
C THR A 1100 -14.23 19.23 -10.65
N PRO A 1101 -13.95 19.41 -9.34
CA PRO A 1101 -13.47 18.32 -8.48
C PRO A 1101 -14.25 17.00 -8.57
N PRO A 1102 -15.60 16.98 -8.60
CA PRO A 1102 -16.35 15.73 -8.79
C PRO A 1102 -16.21 15.14 -10.20
N PHE A 1103 -16.08 15.93 -11.26
CA PHE A 1103 -15.80 15.39 -12.60
C PHE A 1103 -14.39 14.79 -12.66
N ASP A 1104 -13.40 15.49 -12.12
CA ASP A 1104 -12.00 15.07 -12.14
C ASP A 1104 -11.79 13.80 -11.30
N LYS A 1105 -12.43 13.68 -10.13
CA LYS A 1105 -12.48 12.44 -9.33
C LYS A 1105 -13.05 11.25 -10.13
N TRP A 1106 -14.15 11.47 -10.86
CA TRP A 1106 -14.75 10.44 -11.71
C TRP A 1106 -13.92 10.14 -12.98
N MET A 1107 -13.11 11.09 -13.45
CA MET A 1107 -12.20 10.87 -14.57
C MET A 1107 -11.02 10.00 -14.14
N PHE A 1108 -10.28 10.43 -13.10
CA PHE A 1108 -9.01 9.84 -12.67
C PHE A 1108 -9.15 8.52 -11.89
N ASP A 1109 -10.17 8.38 -11.04
CA ASP A 1109 -10.29 7.24 -10.12
C ASP A 1109 -11.38 6.24 -10.53
N TYR A 1110 -11.71 6.21 -11.83
CA TYR A 1110 -12.70 5.29 -12.39
C TYR A 1110 -12.23 3.84 -12.27
N ASP A 1111 -13.10 2.98 -11.73
CA ASP A 1111 -12.86 1.54 -11.59
C ASP A 1111 -13.73 0.75 -12.57
N THR A 1112 -13.19 0.50 -13.76
CA THR A 1112 -13.83 -0.29 -14.80
C THR A 1112 -14.27 -1.68 -14.31
N ALA A 1113 -13.45 -2.33 -13.49
CA ALA A 1113 -13.74 -3.68 -13.01
C ALA A 1113 -14.94 -3.68 -12.06
N LYS A 1114 -15.01 -2.70 -11.14
CA LYS A 1114 -16.18 -2.46 -10.27
C LYS A 1114 -17.45 -2.24 -11.08
N GLU A 1115 -17.41 -1.34 -12.07
CA GLU A 1115 -18.59 -1.00 -12.89
C GLU A 1115 -19.10 -2.20 -13.70
N VAL A 1116 -18.20 -3.02 -14.23
CA VAL A 1116 -18.55 -4.28 -14.91
C VAL A 1116 -19.15 -5.30 -13.95
N LYS A 1117 -18.58 -5.47 -12.74
CA LYS A 1117 -19.14 -6.35 -11.72
C LYS A 1117 -20.54 -5.90 -11.26
N LEU A 1118 -20.77 -4.60 -11.12
CA LEU A 1118 -22.09 -4.04 -10.83
C LEU A 1118 -23.11 -4.36 -11.92
N ALA A 1119 -22.73 -4.20 -13.20
CA ALA A 1119 -23.58 -4.55 -14.34
C ALA A 1119 -23.88 -6.06 -14.43
N LEU A 1120 -22.89 -6.93 -14.15
CA LEU A 1120 -23.07 -8.38 -14.09
C LEU A 1120 -23.96 -8.83 -12.91
N ARG A 1121 -23.85 -8.17 -11.75
CA ARG A 1121 -24.76 -8.37 -10.61
C ARG A 1121 -26.19 -7.97 -10.96
N ALA A 1122 -26.38 -6.82 -11.61
CA ALA A 1122 -27.70 -6.33 -12.04
C ALA A 1122 -28.40 -7.20 -13.10
N LEU A 1123 -27.67 -8.08 -13.79
CA LEU A 1123 -28.22 -9.11 -14.70
C LEU A 1123 -28.37 -10.50 -14.04
N SER A 1124 -28.02 -10.62 -12.76
CA SER A 1124 -28.15 -11.86 -11.98
C SER A 1124 -29.33 -11.82 -11.00
N ILE A 1125 -30.11 -10.74 -11.03
CA ILE A 1125 -31.34 -10.45 -10.28
C ILE A 1125 -32.53 -10.49 -11.27
#